data_AF-M4RQA9-F1
#
_entry.id   AF-M4RQA9-F1
#
_cell.length_a   1.000
_cell.length_b   1.000
_cell.length_c   1.000
_cell.angle_alpha   90.00
_cell.angle_beta   90.00
_cell.angle_gamma   90.00
#
_symmetry.space_group_name_H-M   'P 1'
#
loop_
_entity.id
_entity.type
_entity.pdbx_description
1 polymer ?
#
loop_
_entity_poly.entity_id
_entity_poly.type
_entity_poly.pdbx_seq_one_letter_code
_entity_poly.pdbx_strand_id
1 'polypeptide(L)'
;MRGSRLSCVLCALLSMFMVMPASVASAATDGSGGSGEVTIHYYDSAGWAKPFAYMYGDGVRSASWPGERMTDDGDGWYSVTVDAPHGLRVLFSDNGKSQHPGANQPGYEVNGEAWFVGSTRHDSMPEGMKVHFYDYANWGKVRLYYYSEAARGPTWPGEAMHADGDGWYTATIFGTQPARVLFNDGGSRQTPASGQEGHLVTAEAWCRNGVWTDTRPDGVLVMFHKPSGWGSPRIYYYTSDADTGPAWPGNAMKHMADGWYSYTITKYAKARVLFNDGGHQVPAKSAPGYEASGVCRWDGGDWSCGDPAIDGDDDGVPDVLGMMLGGDSDTDGDGLPDAFETIRTGTDPSRADSDGDGVADGDEDPDGDGLTNLNEREIGTDPMAADTDGDGLTDGEETTRTHTDPLKSDTDGDGVDDRREIQWGTDPLVPQETFDVTAPAEDVGQGDVDVSVSVNLPASQAATLDVRRYDNPSYFPDDMPGLIGDAYEFTVDGQVGSATLRFRFDESLLSDSSFDPAICWFDEKEQRLEELDTTVTGNEATATVSHFSKYVLVNRTTFHDSFSWEDVWGDEQFNAVQTVFVIDDSGSMWSNDRGKKRLSVARDLVGRFPGNTRTGVVRFADGATDLTGGLTDAQTAKNALADANFHDSGGTSMYLAVRQALNMFQGDDDATLRNIIVLSDGETADTRLHDSVVAEANKRKVKINAVGLGGGGPGSYFERWMKPLASQTGGESYLAQDADALAGIYENIGKLIDIETDSDGDGIPDWYEDHLVLFNGVSLKLDKNNPDTDGDGIPDGEEIDRLDYRYNADRTKVIVTGRLITNPTLVDSYGDGIADADEPDPTTDPMNPDTDGDGLTDGDEVRRNFDPTSPDPDGDGRRDDRELADDTSPYVYDKAWYEQFACFVVGALAGDFITDDDDPVTLAGQIIGGVIPTSDVRDAIANVKHGDYAFAAISAAGIVPAAGDAAKGAAKAGRFILRNIDDPAKAARLLAILEESCPSVVAKLGGSDGFVKAAASFSQTGHARLTKKEKQHLVKAVNKAGLAKHLVTSGRDLPIAATIDTGKNVWNERWLKRGDIIDEHLNGHSTGRGLGRTFPVADRLENRVLVSTKSLDLDARSYQTPGRLRSRLNKYVKDLEGFEDKYFNKVDGNGNKYMYWGKEKFTANKYDSKMLEVVFPDTAIGNDIAEALRAFQREHAGTGMQIVYKIAK
;
A
#
# COMPACT_ATOMS: atom_id res chain seq x y z
N MET A 1 -31.66 27.87 14.82
CA MET A 1 -32.18 27.74 16.21
C MET A 1 -33.07 26.50 16.33
N ARG A 2 -32.44 25.33 16.13
CA ARG A 2 -32.91 23.94 16.29
C ARG A 2 -31.63 23.10 16.41
N GLY A 3 -31.73 21.86 16.90
CA GLY A 3 -30.59 20.92 16.91
C GLY A 3 -30.84 19.69 16.03
N SER A 4 -29.92 18.73 16.12
CA SER A 4 -29.89 17.40 15.46
C SER A 4 -29.61 17.35 13.95
N ARG A 5 -28.97 16.22 13.58
CA ARG A 5 -28.61 15.70 12.24
C ARG A 5 -27.37 16.36 11.60
N LEU A 6 -26.36 15.62 11.15
CA LEU A 6 -26.26 14.50 10.17
C LEU A 6 -26.38 14.96 8.70
N SER A 7 -25.49 14.41 7.85
CA SER A 7 -25.34 14.62 6.39
C SER A 7 -24.97 16.04 5.92
N CYS A 8 -23.74 16.23 5.40
CA CYS A 8 -23.39 17.19 4.31
C CYS A 8 -21.90 17.16 3.88
N VAL A 9 -21.35 16.02 3.43
CA VAL A 9 -20.06 15.95 2.69
C VAL A 9 -20.20 15.12 1.40
N LEU A 10 -21.25 15.40 0.63
CA LEU A 10 -21.42 14.80 -0.72
C LEU A 10 -22.17 15.75 -1.67
N CYS A 11 -21.74 17.01 -1.72
CA CYS A 11 -22.42 18.08 -2.48
C CYS A 11 -21.49 19.17 -3.05
N ALA A 12 -20.16 18.98 -3.03
CA ALA A 12 -19.20 20.03 -3.36
C ALA A 12 -18.73 20.05 -4.83
N LEU A 13 -18.70 18.89 -5.52
CA LEU A 13 -18.04 18.75 -6.83
C LEU A 13 -18.97 18.88 -8.05
N LEU A 14 -20.30 18.86 -7.87
CA LEU A 14 -21.28 18.70 -8.96
C LEU A 14 -21.87 20.04 -9.50
N SER A 15 -21.13 21.15 -9.41
CA SER A 15 -21.67 22.50 -9.71
C SER A 15 -20.78 23.46 -10.53
N MET A 16 -20.00 22.94 -11.48
CA MET A 16 -19.48 23.75 -12.61
C MET A 16 -19.71 23.07 -13.97
N PHE A 17 -19.70 23.89 -15.03
CA PHE A 17 -19.76 23.51 -16.46
C PHE A 17 -21.06 22.91 -17.02
N MET A 18 -22.12 23.73 -17.10
CA MET A 18 -23.03 23.71 -18.25
C MET A 18 -23.47 25.11 -18.72
N VAL A 19 -22.67 25.74 -19.59
CA VAL A 19 -23.12 26.80 -20.53
C VAL A 19 -22.33 26.69 -21.84
N MET A 20 -22.98 26.27 -22.93
CA MET A 20 -22.49 26.48 -24.30
C MET A 20 -23.09 27.76 -24.91
N PRO A 21 -22.46 28.34 -25.95
CA PRO A 21 -23.02 28.15 -27.28
C PRO A 21 -21.98 27.86 -28.38
N ALA A 22 -22.40 27.16 -29.43
CA ALA A 22 -21.53 26.69 -30.52
C ALA A 22 -21.46 27.65 -31.73
N SER A 23 -20.38 27.58 -32.52
CA SER A 23 -20.45 27.31 -33.98
C SER A 23 -19.09 27.31 -34.72
N VAL A 24 -18.75 26.17 -35.35
CA VAL A 24 -17.86 25.94 -36.54
C VAL A 24 -16.59 26.79 -36.81
N ALA A 25 -15.45 26.10 -36.91
CA ALA A 25 -14.72 25.92 -38.20
C ALA A 25 -13.82 24.66 -38.15
N SER A 26 -13.42 24.12 -39.31
CA SER A 26 -12.86 22.76 -39.47
C SER A 26 -11.39 22.69 -39.93
N ALA A 27 -10.61 21.77 -39.33
CA ALA A 27 -9.51 21.04 -39.97
C ALA A 27 -9.28 19.73 -39.18
N ALA A 28 -9.85 18.58 -39.56
CA ALA A 28 -9.49 17.75 -40.71
C ALA A 28 -8.15 17.01 -40.54
N THR A 29 -8.16 15.94 -39.73
CA THR A 29 -7.16 14.88 -39.69
C THR A 29 -7.76 13.60 -40.27
N ASP A 30 -7.40 13.26 -41.52
CA ASP A 30 -7.77 11.98 -42.13
C ASP A 30 -6.84 10.84 -41.64
N GLY A 31 -7.40 9.65 -41.43
CA GLY A 31 -6.70 8.45 -41.95
C GLY A 31 -6.23 7.33 -41.03
N SER A 32 -6.81 7.10 -39.84
CA SER A 32 -6.71 5.77 -39.18
C SER A 32 -8.01 5.40 -38.47
N GLY A 33 -8.86 4.62 -39.12
CA GLY A 33 -10.13 4.17 -38.53
C GLY A 33 -9.91 3.09 -37.49
N GLY A 34 -10.17 3.40 -36.22
CA GLY A 34 -10.32 2.40 -35.17
C GLY A 34 -11.67 1.69 -35.30
N SER A 35 -11.66 0.37 -35.14
CA SER A 35 -12.83 -0.46 -34.85
C SER A 35 -13.30 -0.15 -33.43
N GLY A 36 -14.37 0.64 -33.31
CA GLY A 36 -14.96 1.02 -32.04
C GLY A 36 -16.06 0.05 -31.64
N GLU A 37 -15.95 -0.56 -30.47
CA GLU A 37 -17.02 -1.38 -29.92
C GLU A 37 -18.16 -0.48 -29.40
N VAL A 38 -19.39 -0.76 -29.84
CA VAL A 38 -20.58 0.04 -29.56
C VAL A 38 -21.60 -0.82 -28.82
N THR A 39 -21.76 -0.56 -27.52
CA THR A 39 -22.79 -1.20 -26.67
C THR A 39 -24.05 -0.33 -26.60
N ILE A 40 -25.20 -0.98 -26.74
CA ILE A 40 -26.52 -0.36 -26.78
C ILE A 40 -27.42 -1.03 -25.73
N HIS A 41 -27.74 -0.29 -24.66
CA HIS A 41 -28.64 -0.74 -23.61
C HIS A 41 -30.08 -0.25 -23.86
N TYR A 42 -31.07 -1.10 -23.60
CA TYR A 42 -32.50 -0.86 -23.84
C TYR A 42 -33.34 -1.37 -22.66
N TYR A 43 -34.09 -0.47 -22.03
CA TYR A 43 -35.07 -0.80 -20.99
C TYR A 43 -36.45 -1.05 -21.62
N ASP A 44 -37.00 -2.25 -21.40
CA ASP A 44 -38.28 -2.70 -21.95
C ASP A 44 -39.49 -2.23 -21.14
N SER A 45 -39.80 -0.93 -21.20
CA SER A 45 -41.05 -0.42 -20.61
C SER A 45 -42.34 -0.96 -21.28
N ALA A 46 -42.23 -1.66 -22.41
CA ALA A 46 -43.36 -2.17 -23.18
C ALA A 46 -43.83 -3.58 -22.76
N GLY A 47 -42.94 -4.41 -22.22
CA GLY A 47 -43.18 -5.83 -21.91
C GLY A 47 -42.95 -6.76 -23.11
N TRP A 48 -41.98 -6.44 -23.95
CA TRP A 48 -41.44 -7.26 -25.03
C TRP A 48 -40.56 -8.38 -24.47
N ALA A 49 -41.17 -9.54 -24.18
CA ALA A 49 -40.53 -10.67 -23.50
C ALA A 49 -39.17 -11.19 -24.06
N LYS A 50 -38.75 -10.79 -25.28
CA LYS A 50 -37.37 -10.89 -25.81
C LYS A 50 -37.15 -9.80 -26.90
N PRO A 51 -36.54 -8.64 -26.61
CA PRO A 51 -36.30 -7.59 -27.60
C PRO A 51 -35.22 -7.96 -28.62
N PHE A 52 -35.22 -7.24 -29.73
CA PHE A 52 -34.25 -7.34 -30.82
C PHE A 52 -33.78 -5.94 -31.23
N ALA A 53 -32.52 -5.82 -31.65
CA ALA A 53 -31.92 -4.60 -32.20
C ALA A 53 -31.59 -4.81 -33.69
N TYR A 54 -32.27 -4.09 -34.59
CA TYR A 54 -31.88 -4.01 -36.00
C TYR A 54 -30.90 -2.86 -36.19
N MET A 55 -29.65 -3.19 -36.49
CA MET A 55 -28.54 -2.24 -36.57
C MET A 55 -28.12 -2.00 -38.03
N TYR A 56 -27.79 -0.76 -38.39
CA TYR A 56 -27.29 -0.41 -39.71
C TYR A 56 -26.48 0.89 -39.70
N GLY A 57 -25.33 0.91 -40.38
CA GLY A 57 -24.42 2.05 -40.49
C GLY A 57 -23.42 1.82 -41.62
N ASP A 58 -22.29 2.54 -41.59
CA ASP A 58 -21.17 2.20 -42.46
C ASP A 58 -20.46 0.94 -41.93
N GLY A 59 -20.15 -0.01 -42.82
CA GLY A 59 -19.62 -1.34 -42.48
C GLY A 59 -20.63 -2.31 -41.84
N VAL A 60 -21.47 -1.85 -40.92
CA VAL A 60 -22.37 -2.70 -40.11
C VAL A 60 -23.80 -2.75 -40.65
N ARG A 61 -24.38 -3.96 -40.73
CA ARG A 61 -25.82 -4.15 -40.99
C ARG A 61 -26.31 -5.52 -40.54
N SER A 62 -27.31 -5.56 -39.66
CA SER A 62 -27.97 -6.80 -39.23
C SER A 62 -28.56 -7.55 -40.43
N ALA A 63 -28.34 -8.87 -40.47
CA ALA A 63 -28.57 -9.70 -41.65
C ALA A 63 -30.02 -9.69 -42.17
N SER A 64 -31.00 -9.51 -41.28
CA SER A 64 -32.42 -9.40 -41.63
C SER A 64 -33.23 -8.71 -40.53
N TRP A 65 -34.34 -8.05 -40.90
CA TRP A 65 -35.40 -7.71 -39.94
C TRP A 65 -35.91 -8.98 -39.24
N PRO A 66 -36.10 -9.01 -37.90
CA PRO A 66 -36.21 -7.88 -36.98
C PRO A 66 -34.92 -7.40 -36.30
N GLY A 67 -33.75 -7.86 -36.77
CA GLY A 67 -32.45 -7.56 -36.15
C GLY A 67 -31.87 -8.73 -35.38
N GLU A 68 -30.87 -8.43 -34.55
CA GLU A 68 -30.22 -9.38 -33.66
C GLU A 68 -30.91 -9.41 -32.29
N ARG A 69 -30.83 -10.54 -31.59
CA ARG A 69 -31.44 -10.70 -30.26
C ARG A 69 -30.57 -9.96 -29.24
N MET A 70 -31.20 -9.15 -28.39
CA MET A 70 -30.51 -8.53 -27.26
C MET A 70 -30.38 -9.54 -26.10
N THR A 71 -29.27 -9.44 -25.36
CA THR A 71 -29.03 -10.12 -24.07
C THR A 71 -29.94 -9.53 -23.00
N ASP A 72 -30.30 -10.30 -21.98
CA ASP A 72 -31.12 -9.88 -20.84
C ASP A 72 -30.17 -9.61 -19.67
N ASP A 73 -30.09 -8.36 -19.20
CA ASP A 73 -29.15 -7.93 -18.15
C ASP A 73 -29.80 -7.89 -16.75
N GLY A 74 -31.11 -8.17 -16.64
CA GLY A 74 -31.88 -8.03 -15.40
C GLY A 74 -32.55 -6.66 -15.25
N ASP A 75 -33.44 -6.54 -14.25
CA ASP A 75 -34.25 -5.35 -13.92
C ASP A 75 -35.05 -4.71 -15.07
N GLY A 76 -35.15 -5.38 -16.23
CA GLY A 76 -35.79 -4.89 -17.46
C GLY A 76 -34.86 -4.30 -18.50
N TRP A 77 -33.54 -4.28 -18.23
CA TRP A 77 -32.50 -3.90 -19.17
C TRP A 77 -32.10 -5.06 -20.08
N TYR A 78 -31.81 -4.72 -21.32
CA TYR A 78 -31.28 -5.62 -22.34
C TYR A 78 -30.15 -4.93 -23.11
N SER A 79 -29.11 -5.66 -23.53
CA SER A 79 -27.97 -5.10 -24.26
C SER A 79 -27.73 -5.77 -25.61
N VAL A 80 -27.09 -5.05 -26.52
CA VAL A 80 -26.37 -5.61 -27.66
C VAL A 80 -25.06 -4.84 -27.86
N THR A 81 -24.00 -5.53 -28.25
CA THR A 81 -22.69 -4.95 -28.52
C THR A 81 -22.25 -5.31 -29.93
N VAL A 82 -21.72 -4.33 -30.68
CA VAL A 82 -21.28 -4.52 -32.06
C VAL A 82 -20.05 -3.66 -32.37
N ASP A 83 -19.06 -4.22 -33.05
CA ASP A 83 -17.94 -3.46 -33.63
C ASP A 83 -18.45 -2.63 -34.81
N ALA A 84 -18.41 -1.30 -34.69
CA ALA A 84 -18.96 -0.37 -35.65
C ALA A 84 -18.14 0.93 -35.75
N PRO A 85 -17.60 1.29 -36.93
CA PRO A 85 -17.12 2.65 -37.16
C PRO A 85 -18.29 3.65 -37.09
N HIS A 86 -17.99 4.90 -36.71
CA HIS A 86 -18.96 5.95 -36.38
C HIS A 86 -20.15 6.09 -37.35
N GLY A 87 -21.32 6.42 -36.82
CA GLY A 87 -22.56 6.61 -37.59
C GLY A 87 -23.52 5.41 -37.58
N LEU A 88 -23.41 4.52 -36.59
CA LEU A 88 -24.33 3.39 -36.39
C LEU A 88 -25.74 3.89 -36.10
N ARG A 89 -26.76 3.16 -36.60
CA ARG A 89 -28.17 3.38 -36.26
C ARG A 89 -28.87 2.11 -35.79
N VAL A 90 -29.73 2.23 -34.78
CA VAL A 90 -30.48 1.12 -34.18
C VAL A 90 -32.00 1.34 -34.22
N LEU A 91 -32.76 0.26 -34.42
CA LEU A 91 -34.19 0.17 -34.10
C LEU A 91 -34.41 -1.03 -33.17
N PHE A 92 -35.20 -0.84 -32.10
CA PHE A 92 -35.60 -1.91 -31.19
C PHE A 92 -36.93 -2.53 -31.64
N SER A 93 -37.12 -3.85 -31.49
CA SER A 93 -38.34 -4.54 -31.93
C SER A 93 -38.74 -5.77 -31.09
N ASP A 94 -40.04 -5.92 -30.83
CA ASP A 94 -40.67 -7.18 -30.39
C ASP A 94 -40.74 -8.19 -31.55
N ASN A 95 -39.59 -8.76 -31.93
CA ASN A 95 -39.49 -9.81 -32.95
C ASN A 95 -40.25 -9.47 -34.26
N GLY A 96 -40.24 -8.20 -34.66
CA GLY A 96 -40.91 -7.68 -35.86
C GLY A 96 -42.39 -7.34 -35.74
N LYS A 97 -43.03 -7.51 -34.56
CA LYS A 97 -44.44 -7.13 -34.33
C LYS A 97 -44.63 -5.63 -34.11
N SER A 98 -43.73 -5.04 -33.31
CA SER A 98 -43.70 -3.64 -32.89
C SER A 98 -42.26 -3.13 -33.03
N GLN A 99 -42.06 -1.81 -33.13
CA GLN A 99 -40.72 -1.22 -33.19
C GLN A 99 -40.66 0.21 -32.64
N HIS A 100 -39.50 0.59 -32.10
CA HIS A 100 -39.11 1.96 -31.76
C HIS A 100 -37.73 2.26 -32.35
N PRO A 101 -37.55 3.35 -33.13
CA PRO A 101 -38.53 4.37 -33.48
C PRO A 101 -39.61 3.84 -34.43
N GLY A 102 -40.66 4.63 -34.68
CA GLY A 102 -41.86 4.17 -35.37
C GLY A 102 -41.65 3.80 -36.84
N ALA A 103 -42.55 3.00 -37.42
CA ALA A 103 -42.42 2.52 -38.79
C ALA A 103 -42.23 3.67 -39.82
N ASN A 104 -41.18 3.58 -40.63
CA ASN A 104 -40.66 4.59 -41.57
C ASN A 104 -39.95 5.80 -40.94
N GLN A 105 -39.61 5.77 -39.65
CA GLN A 105 -38.62 6.68 -39.05
C GLN A 105 -37.21 6.08 -39.18
N PRO A 106 -36.15 6.90 -39.29
CA PRO A 106 -34.77 6.41 -39.23
C PRO A 106 -34.44 5.91 -37.81
N GLY A 107 -33.58 4.90 -37.71
CA GLY A 107 -33.08 4.41 -36.43
C GLY A 107 -32.26 5.46 -35.67
N TYR A 108 -32.26 5.33 -34.34
CA TYR A 108 -31.52 6.19 -33.42
C TYR A 108 -30.02 6.12 -33.73
N GLU A 109 -29.37 7.28 -33.83
CA GLU A 109 -27.95 7.39 -34.11
C GLU A 109 -27.14 7.17 -32.83
N VAL A 110 -26.11 6.34 -32.91
CA VAL A 110 -25.28 5.90 -31.78
C VAL A 110 -23.81 5.99 -32.17
N ASN A 111 -22.99 6.56 -31.28
CA ASN A 111 -21.55 6.68 -31.41
C ASN A 111 -20.94 6.44 -30.01
N GLY A 112 -20.27 5.32 -29.81
CA GLY A 112 -19.95 4.84 -28.46
C GLY A 112 -21.20 4.32 -27.73
N GLU A 113 -21.10 4.16 -26.42
CA GLU A 113 -22.18 3.64 -25.56
C GLU A 113 -23.47 4.49 -25.64
N ALA A 114 -24.63 3.84 -25.52
CA ALA A 114 -25.90 4.53 -25.43
C ALA A 114 -26.97 3.74 -24.67
N TRP A 115 -27.70 4.45 -23.81
CA TRP A 115 -28.78 3.89 -22.98
C TRP A 115 -30.13 4.38 -23.48
N PHE A 116 -31.10 3.48 -23.60
CA PHE A 116 -32.43 3.78 -24.14
C PHE A 116 -33.55 3.36 -23.18
N VAL A 117 -34.29 4.34 -22.65
CA VAL A 117 -35.53 4.09 -21.91
C VAL A 117 -36.69 4.22 -22.89
N GLY A 118 -37.14 3.08 -23.43
CA GLY A 118 -38.23 2.97 -24.41
C GLY A 118 -37.95 3.67 -25.75
N SER A 119 -38.06 5.00 -25.80
CA SER A 119 -37.79 5.82 -26.99
C SER A 119 -36.88 7.03 -26.74
N THR A 120 -36.40 7.19 -25.50
CA THR A 120 -35.52 8.28 -25.05
C THR A 120 -34.07 7.78 -24.98
N ARG A 121 -33.13 8.49 -25.60
CA ARG A 121 -31.67 8.20 -25.50
C ARG A 121 -31.04 8.98 -24.36
N HIS A 122 -30.14 8.33 -23.64
CA HIS A 122 -29.24 8.87 -22.63
C HIS A 122 -27.79 8.49 -23.01
N ASP A 123 -26.83 9.34 -22.66
CA ASP A 123 -25.40 9.15 -22.93
C ASP A 123 -24.68 8.33 -21.84
N SER A 124 -25.36 8.06 -20.73
CA SER A 124 -24.95 7.19 -19.62
C SER A 124 -26.18 6.52 -19.00
N MET A 125 -25.99 5.58 -18.06
CA MET A 125 -27.10 4.93 -17.35
C MET A 125 -27.98 5.96 -16.62
N PRO A 126 -29.29 6.05 -16.91
CA PRO A 126 -30.15 7.05 -16.29
C PRO A 126 -30.57 6.67 -14.87
N GLU A 127 -30.44 7.62 -13.94
CA GLU A 127 -30.94 7.51 -12.56
C GLU A 127 -32.44 7.19 -12.50
N GLY A 128 -32.84 6.33 -11.56
CA GLY A 128 -34.24 6.04 -11.27
C GLY A 128 -34.45 5.31 -9.95
N MET A 129 -35.64 5.43 -9.37
CA MET A 129 -36.03 4.69 -8.16
C MET A 129 -36.56 3.31 -8.54
N LYS A 130 -36.04 2.25 -7.92
CA LYS A 130 -36.62 0.91 -8.06
C LYS A 130 -37.90 0.76 -7.24
N VAL A 131 -38.86 0.03 -7.77
CA VAL A 131 -40.11 -0.31 -7.10
C VAL A 131 -40.38 -1.79 -7.28
N HIS A 132 -40.56 -2.51 -6.17
CA HIS A 132 -40.71 -3.97 -6.15
C HIS A 132 -42.13 -4.38 -5.74
N PHE A 133 -42.66 -5.43 -6.34
CA PHE A 133 -44.01 -5.95 -6.06
C PHE A 133 -44.05 -7.47 -5.97
N TYR A 134 -44.53 -8.01 -4.86
CA TYR A 134 -44.68 -9.45 -4.68
C TYR A 134 -46.04 -9.97 -5.17
N ASP A 135 -46.07 -10.74 -6.27
CA ASP A 135 -47.29 -11.26 -6.91
C ASP A 135 -47.87 -12.50 -6.22
N TYR A 136 -48.21 -12.35 -4.93
CA TYR A 136 -48.86 -13.37 -4.10
C TYR A 136 -50.17 -13.94 -4.71
N ALA A 137 -50.77 -13.24 -5.67
CA ALA A 137 -52.05 -13.55 -6.29
C ALA A 137 -51.94 -14.09 -7.72
N ASN A 138 -50.71 -14.36 -8.21
CA ASN A 138 -50.40 -14.91 -9.53
C ASN A 138 -51.17 -14.17 -10.65
N TRP A 139 -51.00 -12.85 -10.70
CA TRP A 139 -51.42 -11.99 -11.83
C TRP A 139 -50.60 -12.33 -13.09
N GLY A 140 -49.32 -12.67 -12.95
CA GLY A 140 -48.45 -13.18 -14.02
C GLY A 140 -48.08 -12.18 -15.13
N LYS A 141 -48.63 -10.96 -15.07
CA LYS A 141 -48.32 -9.81 -15.91
C LYS A 141 -48.47 -8.52 -15.09
N VAL A 142 -47.60 -8.37 -14.09
CA VAL A 142 -47.58 -7.16 -13.25
C VAL A 142 -47.16 -5.95 -14.11
N ARG A 143 -47.86 -4.83 -13.91
CA ARG A 143 -47.55 -3.53 -14.51
C ARG A 143 -47.51 -2.43 -13.47
N LEU A 144 -46.55 -1.53 -13.61
CA LEU A 144 -46.37 -0.34 -12.79
C LEU A 144 -46.93 0.89 -13.51
N TYR A 145 -47.91 1.56 -12.90
CA TYR A 145 -48.39 2.87 -13.35
C TYR A 145 -48.00 3.93 -12.31
N TYR A 146 -47.40 5.02 -12.77
CA TYR A 146 -46.88 6.07 -11.90
C TYR A 146 -47.19 7.49 -12.38
N TYR A 147 -47.20 8.47 -11.47
CA TYR A 147 -47.42 9.89 -11.76
C TYR A 147 -46.84 10.78 -10.65
N SER A 148 -46.32 11.97 -10.99
CA SER A 148 -45.90 13.00 -10.01
C SER A 148 -46.78 14.25 -10.12
N GLU A 149 -46.60 15.22 -9.22
CA GLU A 149 -47.29 16.51 -9.32
C GLU A 149 -46.74 17.38 -10.48
N ALA A 150 -45.50 17.14 -10.91
CA ALA A 150 -44.83 17.89 -11.97
C ALA A 150 -44.96 17.23 -13.37
N ALA A 151 -45.12 15.90 -13.43
CA ALA A 151 -45.19 15.15 -14.68
C ALA A 151 -46.24 14.03 -14.63
N ARG A 152 -46.96 13.85 -15.74
CA ARG A 152 -47.74 12.62 -15.99
C ARG A 152 -46.77 11.53 -16.43
N GLY A 153 -46.76 10.41 -15.72
CA GLY A 153 -46.02 9.21 -16.13
C GLY A 153 -46.73 8.43 -17.24
N PRO A 154 -46.45 7.13 -17.37
CA PRO A 154 -46.84 6.31 -18.53
C PRO A 154 -48.35 6.22 -18.72
N THR A 155 -48.79 6.05 -19.97
CA THR A 155 -50.23 5.84 -20.26
C THR A 155 -50.73 4.55 -19.65
N TRP A 156 -51.90 4.57 -19.00
CA TRP A 156 -52.57 3.37 -18.48
C TRP A 156 -52.63 2.25 -19.54
N PRO A 157 -52.26 0.98 -19.23
CA PRO A 157 -52.03 0.41 -17.90
C PRO A 157 -50.64 0.61 -17.27
N GLY A 158 -49.82 1.54 -17.76
CA GLY A 158 -48.45 1.71 -17.27
C GLY A 158 -47.48 0.71 -17.89
N GLU A 159 -46.25 0.70 -17.38
CA GLU A 159 -45.12 -0.06 -17.92
C GLU A 159 -45.12 -1.51 -17.39
N ALA A 160 -44.33 -2.39 -18.01
CA ALA A 160 -44.14 -3.74 -17.49
C ALA A 160 -43.33 -3.72 -16.20
N MET A 161 -43.51 -4.74 -15.35
CA MET A 161 -42.53 -5.12 -14.34
C MET A 161 -41.91 -6.47 -14.70
N HIS A 162 -40.65 -6.65 -14.34
CA HIS A 162 -39.81 -7.78 -14.71
C HIS A 162 -39.74 -8.73 -13.52
N ALA A 163 -39.86 -10.03 -13.73
CA ALA A 163 -39.99 -11.00 -12.63
C ALA A 163 -38.62 -11.44 -12.11
N ASP A 164 -38.40 -11.30 -10.81
CA ASP A 164 -37.10 -11.57 -10.15
C ASP A 164 -36.87 -13.08 -9.96
N GLY A 165 -37.90 -13.90 -10.19
CA GLY A 165 -37.86 -15.37 -10.22
C GLY A 165 -38.39 -16.05 -8.95
N ASP A 166 -38.45 -15.33 -7.83
CA ASP A 166 -38.92 -15.80 -6.51
C ASP A 166 -40.39 -15.42 -6.21
N GLY A 167 -41.03 -14.65 -7.09
CA GLY A 167 -42.39 -14.11 -6.93
C GLY A 167 -42.42 -12.59 -6.77
N TRP A 168 -41.28 -11.94 -6.53
CA TRP A 168 -41.13 -10.50 -6.71
C TRP A 168 -41.05 -10.11 -8.19
N TYR A 169 -41.40 -8.85 -8.45
CA TYR A 169 -41.29 -8.18 -9.73
C TYR A 169 -40.69 -6.79 -9.50
N THR A 170 -39.68 -6.42 -10.27
CA THR A 170 -38.99 -5.12 -10.21
C THR A 170 -39.34 -4.24 -11.41
N ALA A 171 -39.40 -2.93 -11.21
CA ALA A 171 -39.36 -1.93 -12.28
C ALA A 171 -38.70 -0.63 -11.78
N THR A 172 -38.02 0.08 -12.69
CA THR A 172 -37.32 1.33 -12.39
C THR A 172 -38.11 2.54 -12.90
N ILE A 173 -38.40 3.49 -12.01
CA ILE A 173 -38.98 4.79 -12.34
C ILE A 173 -37.84 5.77 -12.62
N PHE A 174 -37.55 6.02 -13.90
CA PHE A 174 -36.46 6.91 -14.30
C PHE A 174 -36.77 8.39 -13.99
N GLY A 175 -35.81 9.06 -13.37
CA GLY A 175 -35.91 10.42 -12.83
C GLY A 175 -36.17 10.48 -11.32
N THR A 176 -35.44 11.34 -10.63
CA THR A 176 -35.37 11.46 -9.15
C THR A 176 -36.54 12.20 -8.48
N GLN A 177 -37.72 12.22 -9.11
CA GLN A 177 -38.90 12.92 -8.56
C GLN A 177 -39.84 11.96 -7.81
N PRO A 178 -40.28 12.30 -6.58
CA PRO A 178 -41.28 11.53 -5.86
C PRO A 178 -42.52 11.20 -6.71
N ALA A 179 -42.83 9.91 -6.81
CA ALA A 179 -43.84 9.38 -7.70
C ALA A 179 -44.94 8.66 -6.91
N ARG A 180 -46.19 8.81 -7.34
CA ARG A 180 -47.31 8.03 -6.84
C ARG A 180 -47.52 6.81 -7.73
N VAL A 181 -47.44 5.64 -7.13
CA VAL A 181 -47.38 4.33 -7.80
C VAL A 181 -48.59 3.45 -7.49
N LEU A 182 -48.96 2.64 -8.47
CA LEU A 182 -49.94 1.55 -8.32
C LEU A 182 -49.59 0.39 -9.26
N PHE A 183 -49.95 -0.83 -8.85
CA PHE A 183 -49.70 -2.04 -9.62
C PHE A 183 -50.99 -2.58 -10.23
N ASN A 184 -50.93 -3.17 -11.43
CA ASN A 184 -52.10 -3.76 -12.08
C ASN A 184 -51.75 -4.96 -12.99
N ASP A 185 -52.76 -5.73 -13.43
CA ASP A 185 -52.58 -6.90 -14.32
C ASP A 185 -52.69 -6.57 -15.82
N GLY A 186 -52.69 -5.29 -16.18
CA GLY A 186 -53.00 -4.80 -17.52
C GLY A 186 -54.48 -4.89 -17.91
N GLY A 187 -55.37 -5.31 -16.99
CA GLY A 187 -56.77 -5.64 -17.27
C GLY A 187 -57.75 -5.14 -16.21
N SER A 188 -58.09 -6.00 -15.24
CA SER A 188 -59.18 -5.78 -14.27
C SER A 188 -58.75 -5.80 -12.80
N ARG A 189 -57.50 -6.16 -12.50
CA ARG A 189 -56.93 -6.14 -11.14
C ARG A 189 -55.98 -4.96 -11.02
N GLN A 190 -56.08 -4.24 -9.90
CA GLN A 190 -55.14 -3.19 -9.53
C GLN A 190 -55.07 -3.06 -8.00
N THR A 191 -53.92 -2.61 -7.49
CA THR A 191 -53.76 -2.21 -6.09
C THR A 191 -52.98 -0.88 -6.01
N PRO A 192 -53.47 0.13 -5.27
CA PRO A 192 -54.78 0.18 -4.59
C PRO A 192 -55.97 0.15 -5.58
N ALA A 193 -57.20 0.07 -5.06
CA ALA A 193 -58.38 -0.20 -5.89
C ALA A 193 -58.78 0.99 -6.78
N SER A 194 -59.50 0.71 -7.87
CA SER A 194 -59.94 1.70 -8.88
C SER A 194 -60.58 2.95 -8.27
N GLY A 195 -59.88 4.09 -8.35
CA GLY A 195 -60.31 5.39 -7.83
C GLY A 195 -59.72 5.76 -6.47
N GLN A 196 -58.86 4.92 -5.88
CA GLN A 196 -57.96 5.29 -4.79
C GLN A 196 -56.69 5.94 -5.35
N GLU A 197 -55.96 6.66 -4.50
CA GLU A 197 -54.72 7.35 -4.86
C GLU A 197 -53.51 6.39 -4.74
N GLY A 198 -52.54 6.50 -5.65
CA GLY A 198 -51.31 5.70 -5.61
C GLY A 198 -50.43 6.01 -4.40
N HIS A 199 -49.69 5.00 -3.91
CA HIS A 199 -48.75 5.14 -2.81
C HIS A 199 -47.59 6.07 -3.22
N LEU A 200 -47.12 6.94 -2.33
CA LEU A 200 -46.02 7.87 -2.66
C LEU A 200 -44.67 7.22 -2.35
N VAL A 201 -43.83 7.03 -3.36
CA VAL A 201 -42.44 6.58 -3.21
C VAL A 201 -41.47 7.74 -3.40
N THR A 202 -40.42 7.77 -2.59
CA THR A 202 -39.39 8.83 -2.53
C THR A 202 -37.95 8.29 -2.56
N ALA A 203 -37.80 6.97 -2.57
CA ALA A 203 -36.56 6.20 -2.65
C ALA A 203 -36.91 4.83 -3.29
N GLU A 204 -36.01 3.85 -3.20
CA GLU A 204 -36.39 2.44 -3.44
C GLU A 204 -37.52 2.03 -2.48
N ALA A 205 -38.46 1.20 -2.96
CA ALA A 205 -39.63 0.81 -2.17
C ALA A 205 -40.17 -0.58 -2.54
N TRP A 206 -40.45 -1.38 -1.52
CA TRP A 206 -40.88 -2.78 -1.64
C TRP A 206 -42.33 -2.95 -1.21
N CYS A 207 -43.18 -3.48 -2.10
CA CYS A 207 -44.61 -3.72 -1.82
C CYS A 207 -44.99 -5.20 -1.81
N ARG A 208 -45.41 -5.70 -0.64
CA ARG A 208 -45.96 -7.06 -0.47
C ARG A 208 -47.40 -6.97 0.04
N ASN A 209 -48.36 -7.46 -0.77
CA ASN A 209 -49.79 -7.48 -0.43
C ASN A 209 -50.37 -6.09 0.01
N GLY A 210 -49.84 -5.00 -0.56
CA GLY A 210 -50.28 -3.63 -0.24
C GLY A 210 -49.65 -3.01 1.02
N VAL A 211 -48.84 -3.77 1.78
CA VAL A 211 -47.89 -3.21 2.75
C VAL A 211 -46.66 -2.70 1.98
N TRP A 212 -46.05 -1.63 2.47
CA TRP A 212 -44.86 -1.00 1.89
C TRP A 212 -43.75 -0.94 2.92
N THR A 213 -42.52 -1.23 2.50
CA THR A 213 -41.28 -1.16 3.28
C THR A 213 -40.17 -0.56 2.44
N ASP A 214 -39.21 0.10 3.09
CA ASP A 214 -38.07 0.75 2.41
C ASP A 214 -36.96 -0.27 2.09
N THR A 215 -36.96 -1.43 2.76
CA THR A 215 -36.13 -2.62 2.49
C THR A 215 -36.98 -3.80 2.01
N ARG A 216 -36.33 -4.82 1.43
CA ARG A 216 -36.95 -6.12 1.04
C ARG A 216 -37.51 -6.80 2.30
N PRO A 217 -38.84 -7.03 2.41
CA PRO A 217 -39.43 -7.53 3.64
C PRO A 217 -39.27 -9.06 3.77
N ASP A 218 -38.78 -9.47 4.93
CA ASP A 218 -38.35 -10.83 5.26
C ASP A 218 -39.49 -11.86 5.27
N GLY A 219 -39.11 -13.14 5.34
CA GLY A 219 -40.00 -14.23 5.71
C GLY A 219 -39.89 -14.57 7.20
N VAL A 220 -40.72 -15.50 7.67
CA VAL A 220 -40.55 -16.12 9.00
C VAL A 220 -40.14 -17.57 8.83
N LEU A 221 -38.97 -17.97 9.32
CA LEU A 221 -38.58 -19.38 9.40
C LEU A 221 -39.17 -19.98 10.67
N VAL A 222 -39.86 -21.12 10.55
CA VAL A 222 -40.53 -21.76 11.69
C VAL A 222 -40.09 -23.20 11.83
N MET A 223 -39.49 -23.52 12.98
CA MET A 223 -39.09 -24.85 13.41
C MET A 223 -40.10 -25.41 14.42
N PHE A 224 -40.35 -26.72 14.35
CA PHE A 224 -41.33 -27.43 15.17
C PHE A 224 -40.82 -28.82 15.52
N HIS A 225 -40.54 -29.08 16.80
CA HIS A 225 -40.27 -30.42 17.31
C HIS A 225 -41.59 -31.16 17.44
N LYS A 226 -41.70 -32.32 16.78
CA LYS A 226 -42.98 -33.02 16.63
C LYS A 226 -43.29 -33.91 17.84
N PRO A 227 -44.33 -33.62 18.65
CA PRO A 227 -44.62 -34.36 19.87
C PRO A 227 -44.84 -35.87 19.64
N SER A 228 -44.50 -36.66 20.65
CA SER A 228 -44.74 -38.11 20.63
C SER A 228 -46.23 -38.41 20.38
N GLY A 229 -46.49 -39.32 19.44
CA GLY A 229 -47.84 -39.68 18.98
C GLY A 229 -48.40 -38.85 17.80
N TRP A 230 -47.74 -37.76 17.39
CA TRP A 230 -48.14 -37.01 16.19
C TRP A 230 -47.69 -37.68 14.88
N GLY A 231 -48.54 -37.53 13.85
CA GLY A 231 -48.20 -37.73 12.44
C GLY A 231 -47.41 -36.55 11.85
N SER A 232 -47.25 -36.53 10.53
CA SER A 232 -46.49 -35.46 9.84
C SER A 232 -47.13 -34.08 10.05
N PRO A 233 -46.40 -33.13 10.69
CA PRO A 233 -46.95 -31.82 11.03
C PRO A 233 -47.12 -30.90 9.83
N ARG A 234 -48.05 -29.98 10.00
CA ARG A 234 -48.47 -28.97 9.02
C ARG A 234 -48.68 -27.65 9.73
N ILE A 235 -48.17 -26.58 9.13
CA ILE A 235 -48.27 -25.22 9.64
C ILE A 235 -49.39 -24.45 8.93
N TYR A 236 -50.23 -23.79 9.72
CA TYR A 236 -51.22 -22.82 9.26
C TYR A 236 -50.84 -21.44 9.83
N TYR A 237 -50.84 -20.41 8.99
CA TYR A 237 -50.31 -19.09 9.35
C TYR A 237 -51.20 -17.95 8.83
N TYR A 238 -51.40 -16.91 9.64
CA TYR A 238 -52.31 -15.81 9.36
C TYR A 238 -51.93 -14.51 10.11
N THR A 239 -52.26 -13.33 9.60
CA THR A 239 -51.92 -12.06 10.30
C THR A 239 -53.04 -11.47 11.15
N SER A 240 -54.30 -11.79 10.86
CA SER A 240 -55.46 -11.28 11.59
C SER A 240 -56.71 -12.10 11.29
N ASP A 241 -57.78 -11.90 12.05
CA ASP A 241 -59.08 -12.56 11.82
C ASP A 241 -59.75 -12.19 10.47
N ALA A 242 -59.20 -11.20 9.75
CA ALA A 242 -59.60 -10.81 8.40
C ALA A 242 -58.79 -11.50 7.28
N ASP A 243 -57.68 -12.18 7.61
CA ASP A 243 -56.86 -12.95 6.69
C ASP A 243 -57.27 -14.43 6.70
N THR A 244 -57.39 -15.02 5.50
CA THR A 244 -57.82 -16.40 5.30
C THR A 244 -56.67 -17.42 5.29
N GLY A 245 -55.42 -16.99 5.51
CA GLY A 245 -54.26 -17.88 5.69
C GLY A 245 -53.91 -18.73 4.45
N PRO A 246 -53.24 -19.88 4.62
CA PRO A 246 -53.28 -21.00 3.69
C PRO A 246 -54.58 -21.82 3.87
N ALA A 247 -54.95 -22.65 2.90
CA ALA A 247 -56.14 -23.50 3.06
C ALA A 247 -55.94 -24.55 4.19
N TRP A 248 -56.85 -24.61 5.16
CA TRP A 248 -56.83 -25.62 6.23
C TRP A 248 -56.74 -27.05 5.68
N PRO A 249 -55.89 -27.96 6.20
CA PRO A 249 -55.07 -27.87 7.43
C PRO A 249 -53.68 -27.21 7.29
N GLY A 250 -53.49 -26.28 6.35
CA GLY A 250 -52.21 -25.59 6.16
C GLY A 250 -51.18 -26.44 5.42
N ASN A 251 -49.96 -25.94 5.34
CA ASN A 251 -48.91 -26.48 4.47
C ASN A 251 -48.06 -27.52 5.23
N ALA A 252 -47.60 -28.57 4.56
CA ALA A 252 -46.75 -29.58 5.19
C ALA A 252 -45.35 -29.03 5.48
N MET A 253 -44.78 -29.38 6.64
CA MET A 253 -43.42 -28.98 7.03
C MET A 253 -42.38 -29.99 6.50
N LYS A 254 -41.16 -29.52 6.22
CA LYS A 254 -40.00 -30.34 5.81
C LYS A 254 -39.45 -31.05 7.06
N HIS A 255 -39.24 -32.37 7.02
CA HIS A 255 -38.54 -33.10 8.10
C HIS A 255 -37.05 -32.77 8.09
N MET A 256 -36.43 -32.68 9.26
CA MET A 256 -34.99 -32.45 9.44
C MET A 256 -34.35 -33.71 10.07
N ALA A 257 -33.69 -33.59 11.21
CA ALA A 257 -33.28 -34.71 12.07
C ALA A 257 -34.25 -34.86 13.27
N ASP A 258 -34.09 -35.92 14.06
CA ASP A 258 -34.62 -36.13 15.43
C ASP A 258 -36.02 -35.59 15.78
N GLY A 259 -36.96 -35.75 14.86
CA GLY A 259 -38.36 -35.33 15.04
C GLY A 259 -38.61 -33.84 14.80
N TRP A 260 -37.59 -33.06 14.46
CA TRP A 260 -37.69 -31.66 14.03
C TRP A 260 -38.25 -31.52 12.61
N TYR A 261 -39.03 -30.45 12.42
CA TYR A 261 -39.55 -30.04 11.13
C TYR A 261 -39.42 -28.52 10.93
N SER A 262 -39.20 -28.07 9.69
CA SER A 262 -39.11 -26.65 9.34
C SER A 262 -40.08 -26.24 8.23
N TYR A 263 -40.44 -24.95 8.21
CA TYR A 263 -41.20 -24.32 7.13
C TYR A 263 -41.00 -22.80 7.10
N THR A 264 -40.73 -22.22 5.93
CA THR A 264 -40.60 -20.76 5.77
C THR A 264 -41.90 -20.10 5.29
N ILE A 265 -42.41 -19.15 6.06
CA ILE A 265 -43.58 -18.34 5.74
C ILE A 265 -43.15 -17.17 4.86
N THR A 266 -43.23 -17.37 3.55
CA THR A 266 -42.91 -16.34 2.53
C THR A 266 -44.00 -15.28 2.35
N LYS A 267 -45.15 -15.43 3.02
CA LYS A 267 -46.32 -14.53 2.86
C LYS A 267 -46.20 -13.25 3.70
N TYR A 268 -45.45 -13.29 4.81
CA TYR A 268 -45.42 -12.26 5.86
C TYR A 268 -44.07 -12.22 6.57
N ALA A 269 -43.65 -11.03 7.02
CA ALA A 269 -42.51 -10.85 7.93
C ALA A 269 -42.88 -11.05 9.42
N LYS A 270 -44.17 -10.90 9.77
CA LYS A 270 -44.73 -11.31 11.08
C LYS A 270 -46.08 -12.03 10.89
N ALA A 271 -46.32 -13.15 11.56
CA ALA A 271 -47.51 -13.98 11.38
C ALA A 271 -47.90 -14.74 12.66
N ARG A 272 -49.20 -15.00 12.87
CA ARG A 272 -49.66 -15.99 13.86
C ARG A 272 -49.59 -17.39 13.26
N VAL A 273 -48.96 -18.32 13.95
CA VAL A 273 -48.76 -19.69 13.48
C VAL A 273 -49.41 -20.73 14.40
N LEU A 274 -49.84 -21.84 13.80
CA LEU A 274 -50.26 -23.03 14.54
C LEU A 274 -49.91 -24.29 13.75
N PHE A 275 -49.68 -25.37 14.49
CA PHE A 275 -49.23 -26.66 13.99
C PHE A 275 -50.31 -27.71 14.18
N ASN A 276 -50.43 -28.64 13.24
CA ASN A 276 -51.38 -29.75 13.31
C ASN A 276 -50.96 -30.94 12.42
N ASP A 277 -51.32 -32.17 12.76
CA ASP A 277 -51.13 -33.36 11.91
C ASP A 277 -52.45 -33.83 11.24
N GLY A 278 -53.56 -33.11 11.49
CA GLY A 278 -54.92 -33.46 11.08
C GLY A 278 -55.76 -34.16 12.16
N GLY A 279 -55.16 -34.66 13.24
CA GLY A 279 -55.83 -35.19 14.44
C GLY A 279 -55.57 -34.36 15.70
N HIS A 280 -54.35 -33.85 15.85
CA HIS A 280 -53.84 -33.03 16.94
C HIS A 280 -53.56 -31.59 16.48
N GLN A 281 -53.49 -30.63 17.40
CA GLN A 281 -53.22 -29.21 17.10
C GLN A 281 -52.56 -28.51 18.31
N VAL A 282 -51.54 -27.67 18.06
CA VAL A 282 -50.99 -26.69 19.02
C VAL A 282 -50.81 -25.32 18.33
N PRO A 283 -51.23 -24.18 18.92
CA PRO A 283 -52.01 -24.03 20.15
C PRO A 283 -53.34 -24.78 20.11
N ALA A 284 -53.91 -25.03 21.30
CA ALA A 284 -55.15 -25.78 21.43
C ALA A 284 -56.31 -25.13 20.64
N LYS A 285 -57.28 -25.95 20.23
CA LYS A 285 -58.38 -25.53 19.36
C LYS A 285 -59.23 -24.41 20.00
N SER A 286 -59.12 -23.21 19.45
CA SER A 286 -59.66 -21.90 19.91
C SER A 286 -58.75 -21.01 20.76
N ALA A 287 -57.48 -21.35 20.96
CA ALA A 287 -56.43 -20.38 21.29
C ALA A 287 -55.99 -19.63 20.00
N PRO A 288 -55.46 -18.39 20.12
CA PRO A 288 -54.78 -17.73 18.99
C PRO A 288 -53.51 -18.51 18.61
N GLY A 289 -53.08 -18.40 17.36
CA GLY A 289 -51.75 -18.88 16.95
C GLY A 289 -50.62 -18.08 17.63
N TYR A 290 -49.45 -18.72 17.77
CA TYR A 290 -48.25 -18.10 18.31
C TYR A 290 -47.77 -16.96 17.41
N GLU A 291 -47.42 -15.79 17.97
CA GLU A 291 -46.87 -14.67 17.20
C GLU A 291 -45.44 -15.00 16.75
N ALA A 292 -45.18 -14.95 15.45
CA ALA A 292 -43.94 -15.39 14.81
C ALA A 292 -43.30 -14.28 13.97
N SER A 293 -42.00 -14.06 14.11
CA SER A 293 -41.19 -13.15 13.27
C SER A 293 -39.70 -13.47 13.41
N GLY A 294 -38.92 -13.38 12.33
CA GLY A 294 -37.53 -13.84 12.34
C GLY A 294 -37.43 -15.35 12.21
N VAL A 295 -36.57 -15.98 13.02
CA VAL A 295 -36.54 -17.44 13.21
C VAL A 295 -37.31 -17.77 14.49
N CYS A 296 -38.18 -18.79 14.45
CA CYS A 296 -38.98 -19.19 15.61
C CYS A 296 -39.00 -20.70 15.84
N ARG A 297 -38.91 -21.12 17.11
CA ARG A 297 -38.93 -22.51 17.57
C ARG A 297 -40.22 -22.81 18.33
N TRP A 298 -40.80 -23.99 18.08
CA TRP A 298 -41.77 -24.63 18.97
C TRP A 298 -41.25 -25.97 19.46
N ASP A 299 -41.24 -26.18 20.78
CA ASP A 299 -40.87 -27.44 21.41
C ASP A 299 -41.60 -27.62 22.76
N GLY A 300 -42.02 -28.85 23.10
CA GLY A 300 -42.65 -29.21 24.38
C GLY A 300 -44.01 -28.56 24.74
N GLY A 301 -44.27 -27.35 24.24
CA GLY A 301 -45.27 -26.41 24.73
C GLY A 301 -44.81 -24.95 24.61
N ASP A 302 -43.50 -24.74 24.68
CA ASP A 302 -42.80 -23.47 24.65
C ASP A 302 -42.59 -22.93 23.23
N TRP A 303 -42.38 -21.62 23.14
CA TRP A 303 -42.34 -20.87 21.88
C TRP A 303 -41.39 -19.67 22.00
N SER A 304 -40.32 -19.69 21.22
CA SER A 304 -39.36 -18.59 21.10
C SER A 304 -39.31 -18.06 19.67
N CYS A 305 -38.88 -16.80 19.52
CA CYS A 305 -38.57 -16.17 18.25
C CYS A 305 -37.41 -15.19 18.45
N GLY A 306 -36.38 -15.29 17.62
CA GLY A 306 -35.18 -14.48 17.69
C GLY A 306 -34.64 -14.09 16.30
N ASP A 307 -33.51 -13.41 16.33
CA ASP A 307 -32.62 -13.28 15.18
C ASP A 307 -31.73 -14.55 15.10
N PRO A 308 -31.45 -15.13 13.92
CA PRO A 308 -30.57 -16.29 13.81
C PRO A 308 -29.14 -16.09 14.34
N ALA A 309 -28.67 -14.85 14.51
CA ALA A 309 -27.32 -14.54 14.98
C ALA A 309 -27.25 -14.05 16.43
N ILE A 310 -28.36 -14.03 17.17
CA ILE A 310 -28.36 -13.71 18.61
C ILE A 310 -27.94 -14.96 19.40
N ASP A 311 -27.04 -14.78 20.35
CA ASP A 311 -26.87 -15.64 21.53
C ASP A 311 -27.84 -15.15 22.61
N GLY A 312 -28.53 -16.07 23.30
CA GLY A 312 -29.56 -15.78 24.30
C GLY A 312 -29.10 -15.89 25.75
N ASP A 313 -27.97 -16.56 25.97
CA ASP A 313 -27.44 -17.00 27.27
C ASP A 313 -26.03 -16.41 27.54
N ASP A 314 -25.36 -15.92 26.50
CA ASP A 314 -23.95 -15.49 26.44
C ASP A 314 -22.96 -16.65 26.71
N ASP A 315 -23.22 -17.88 26.18
CA ASP A 315 -22.26 -19.01 26.16
C ASP A 315 -21.40 -19.08 24.85
N GLY A 316 -21.60 -18.08 24.00
CA GLY A 316 -21.03 -17.92 22.66
C GLY A 316 -21.59 -18.89 21.62
N VAL A 317 -22.69 -19.62 21.91
CA VAL A 317 -23.43 -20.43 20.96
C VAL A 317 -24.69 -19.69 20.51
N PRO A 318 -24.81 -19.27 19.23
CA PRO A 318 -26.03 -18.62 18.75
C PRO A 318 -27.28 -19.47 19.01
N ASP A 319 -28.38 -18.84 19.43
CA ASP A 319 -29.67 -19.45 19.82
C ASP A 319 -30.08 -20.58 18.86
N VAL A 320 -29.95 -20.30 17.55
CA VAL A 320 -30.35 -21.19 16.45
C VAL A 320 -29.56 -22.50 16.41
N LEU A 321 -28.34 -22.51 16.96
CA LEU A 321 -27.34 -23.56 16.88
C LEU A 321 -27.47 -24.53 18.06
N GLY A 322 -27.51 -24.00 19.30
CA GLY A 322 -27.80 -24.77 20.50
C GLY A 322 -29.15 -25.49 20.39
N MET A 323 -30.16 -24.81 19.81
CA MET A 323 -31.48 -25.37 19.51
C MET A 323 -31.50 -26.51 18.47
N MET A 324 -30.41 -26.74 17.72
CA MET A 324 -30.29 -27.85 16.77
C MET A 324 -29.46 -29.03 17.30
N LEU A 325 -28.62 -28.81 18.32
CA LEU A 325 -27.63 -29.78 18.78
C LEU A 325 -27.99 -30.46 20.11
N GLY A 326 -28.75 -29.79 20.98
CA GLY A 326 -29.27 -30.40 22.22
C GLY A 326 -29.68 -29.41 23.32
N GLY A 327 -29.12 -28.20 23.31
CA GLY A 327 -29.20 -27.24 24.41
C GLY A 327 -28.56 -27.80 25.69
N ASP A 328 -29.14 -27.49 26.85
CA ASP A 328 -28.78 -28.01 28.19
C ASP A 328 -28.93 -29.53 28.39
N SER A 329 -29.08 -30.31 27.31
CA SER A 329 -29.11 -31.77 27.41
C SER A 329 -27.69 -32.27 27.67
N ASP A 330 -27.52 -33.13 28.67
CA ASP A 330 -26.29 -33.89 28.97
C ASP A 330 -26.69 -35.37 28.80
N THR A 331 -26.28 -35.97 27.68
CA THR A 331 -26.83 -37.26 27.20
C THR A 331 -26.14 -38.49 27.80
N ASP A 332 -24.88 -38.39 28.24
CA ASP A 332 -24.15 -39.51 28.85
C ASP A 332 -23.80 -39.34 30.35
N GLY A 333 -23.83 -38.12 30.88
CA GLY A 333 -23.79 -37.81 32.30
C GLY A 333 -22.43 -37.35 32.84
N ASP A 334 -21.59 -36.73 32.01
CA ASP A 334 -20.23 -36.30 32.39
C ASP A 334 -20.19 -34.89 33.03
N GLY A 335 -21.07 -33.98 32.59
CA GLY A 335 -21.19 -32.60 33.08
C GLY A 335 -21.24 -31.53 32.00
N LEU A 336 -20.75 -31.83 30.79
CA LEU A 336 -20.90 -31.00 29.60
C LEU A 336 -22.28 -31.20 28.95
N PRO A 337 -22.88 -30.16 28.34
CA PRO A 337 -24.06 -30.34 27.49
C PRO A 337 -23.70 -30.75 26.08
N ASP A 338 -24.56 -31.57 25.46
CA ASP A 338 -24.50 -32.06 24.08
C ASP A 338 -24.10 -30.97 23.07
N ALA A 339 -24.62 -29.75 23.25
CA ALA A 339 -24.34 -28.60 22.40
C ALA A 339 -22.95 -27.98 22.63
N PHE A 340 -22.49 -27.90 23.89
CA PHE A 340 -21.16 -27.40 24.24
C PHE A 340 -20.08 -28.38 23.75
N GLU A 341 -20.26 -29.67 24.03
CA GLU A 341 -19.43 -30.76 23.53
C GLU A 341 -19.32 -30.76 22.00
N THR A 342 -20.46 -30.72 21.33
CA THR A 342 -20.51 -30.81 19.87
C THR A 342 -19.97 -29.53 19.19
N ILE A 343 -19.89 -28.40 19.91
CA ILE A 343 -19.34 -27.14 19.40
C ILE A 343 -17.90 -26.95 19.88
N ARG A 344 -17.68 -26.56 21.15
CA ARG A 344 -16.40 -26.09 21.69
C ARG A 344 -15.33 -27.16 21.59
N THR A 345 -15.46 -28.20 22.41
CA THR A 345 -14.47 -29.28 22.55
C THR A 345 -14.38 -30.12 21.27
N GLY A 346 -15.53 -30.47 20.69
CA GLY A 346 -15.67 -31.40 19.56
C GLY A 346 -15.80 -32.87 19.99
N THR A 347 -16.28 -33.13 21.20
CA THR A 347 -16.43 -34.47 21.80
C THR A 347 -17.70 -35.20 21.32
N ASP A 348 -17.86 -36.48 21.69
CA ASP A 348 -19.01 -37.33 21.34
C ASP A 348 -20.00 -37.39 22.52
N PRO A 349 -21.11 -36.62 22.50
CA PRO A 349 -22.11 -36.52 23.60
C PRO A 349 -22.97 -37.78 23.79
N SER A 350 -22.40 -38.94 23.49
CA SER A 350 -22.92 -40.25 23.83
C SER A 350 -21.87 -41.13 24.52
N ARG A 351 -20.75 -40.52 24.93
CA ARG A 351 -19.55 -41.09 25.54
C ARG A 351 -18.79 -40.04 26.40
N ALA A 352 -19.03 -40.07 27.71
CA ALA A 352 -18.27 -39.43 28.81
C ALA A 352 -16.76 -39.82 28.94
N ASP A 353 -16.08 -40.06 27.82
CA ASP A 353 -14.69 -40.51 27.59
C ASP A 353 -14.63 -40.77 26.06
N SER A 354 -14.34 -39.73 25.28
CA SER A 354 -14.41 -39.71 23.81
C SER A 354 -13.21 -40.32 23.11
N ASP A 355 -12.00 -40.14 23.63
CA ASP A 355 -10.78 -40.68 23.02
C ASP A 355 -10.47 -42.12 23.50
N GLY A 356 -10.81 -42.44 24.76
CA GLY A 356 -10.57 -43.75 25.39
C GLY A 356 -9.37 -43.84 26.33
N ASP A 357 -8.72 -42.74 26.73
CA ASP A 357 -7.57 -42.75 27.66
C ASP A 357 -7.97 -42.99 29.13
N GLY A 358 -9.18 -42.57 29.52
CA GLY A 358 -9.76 -42.74 30.86
C GLY A 358 -9.86 -41.49 31.73
N VAL A 359 -9.61 -40.30 31.19
CA VAL A 359 -10.24 -39.03 31.62
C VAL A 359 -11.69 -39.00 31.07
N ALA A 360 -12.54 -38.12 31.61
CA ALA A 360 -13.88 -37.85 31.06
C ALA A 360 -13.87 -36.49 30.36
N ASP A 361 -14.71 -36.27 29.37
CA ASP A 361 -14.58 -35.13 28.46
C ASP A 361 -14.69 -33.77 29.19
N GLY A 362 -15.54 -33.63 30.22
CA GLY A 362 -15.59 -32.46 31.11
C GLY A 362 -14.41 -32.31 32.09
N ASP A 363 -13.68 -33.40 32.35
CA ASP A 363 -12.43 -33.44 33.14
C ASP A 363 -11.17 -33.26 32.25
N GLU A 364 -11.28 -33.14 30.92
CA GLU A 364 -10.15 -32.90 30.00
C GLU A 364 -9.62 -31.44 30.04
N ASP A 365 -8.31 -31.30 29.82
CA ASP A 365 -7.50 -30.07 29.75
C ASP A 365 -6.75 -30.13 28.40
N PRO A 366 -7.38 -29.68 27.29
CA PRO A 366 -6.95 -30.06 25.93
C PRO A 366 -5.93 -29.09 25.29
N ASP A 367 -5.84 -27.85 25.75
CA ASP A 367 -4.80 -26.89 25.35
C ASP A 367 -3.62 -26.83 26.34
N GLY A 368 -3.83 -27.25 27.59
CA GLY A 368 -2.79 -27.40 28.63
C GLY A 368 -2.63 -26.20 29.56
N ASP A 369 -3.64 -25.34 29.62
CA ASP A 369 -3.75 -24.17 30.51
C ASP A 369 -3.80 -24.55 32.00
N GLY A 370 -4.52 -25.63 32.34
CA GLY A 370 -4.70 -26.13 33.71
C GLY A 370 -6.09 -25.93 34.33
N LEU A 371 -7.05 -25.37 33.60
CA LEU A 371 -8.48 -25.57 33.81
C LEU A 371 -8.94 -26.94 33.27
N THR A 372 -10.24 -27.14 33.08
CA THR A 372 -10.80 -28.27 32.33
C THR A 372 -12.07 -27.81 31.64
N ASN A 373 -12.50 -28.51 30.59
CA ASN A 373 -13.67 -28.17 29.75
C ASN A 373 -14.92 -27.77 30.57
N LEU A 374 -15.13 -28.38 31.75
CA LEU A 374 -16.23 -28.05 32.67
C LEU A 374 -15.98 -26.79 33.52
N ASN A 375 -14.75 -26.51 33.95
CA ASN A 375 -14.41 -25.28 34.68
C ASN A 375 -14.50 -24.06 33.75
N GLU A 376 -13.97 -24.18 32.54
CA GLU A 376 -14.00 -23.15 31.49
C GLU A 376 -15.44 -22.79 31.14
N ARG A 377 -16.30 -23.80 30.97
CA ARG A 377 -17.75 -23.62 30.85
C ARG A 377 -18.40 -22.92 32.05
N GLU A 378 -17.94 -23.14 33.29
CA GLU A 378 -18.49 -22.46 34.47
C GLU A 378 -18.07 -20.98 34.58
N ILE A 379 -16.98 -20.56 33.91
CA ILE A 379 -16.52 -19.16 33.87
C ILE A 379 -16.87 -18.44 32.56
N GLY A 380 -17.04 -19.16 31.46
CA GLY A 380 -17.45 -18.65 30.13
C GLY A 380 -16.37 -18.68 29.04
N THR A 381 -15.21 -19.29 29.29
CA THR A 381 -14.06 -19.29 28.37
C THR A 381 -14.15 -20.37 27.27
N ASP A 382 -13.32 -20.30 26.21
CA ASP A 382 -13.31 -21.29 25.12
C ASP A 382 -12.25 -22.38 25.37
N PRO A 383 -12.62 -23.63 25.67
CA PRO A 383 -11.68 -24.71 26.00
C PRO A 383 -10.72 -25.17 24.90
N MET A 384 -10.67 -24.47 23.76
CA MET A 384 -9.72 -24.71 22.67
C MET A 384 -8.64 -23.62 22.60
N ALA A 385 -8.70 -22.61 23.47
CA ALA A 385 -7.87 -21.43 23.46
C ALA A 385 -7.51 -21.01 24.88
N ALA A 386 -6.32 -21.39 25.31
CA ALA A 386 -5.71 -21.13 26.62
C ALA A 386 -5.51 -19.65 26.99
N ASP A 387 -6.20 -18.71 26.36
CA ASP A 387 -6.07 -17.26 26.41
C ASP A 387 -7.30 -16.74 25.64
N THR A 388 -8.44 -16.64 26.34
CA THR A 388 -9.76 -16.45 25.70
C THR A 388 -9.95 -15.02 25.19
N ASP A 389 -9.51 -14.01 25.94
CA ASP A 389 -9.72 -12.60 25.57
C ASP A 389 -8.52 -11.94 24.84
N GLY A 390 -7.38 -12.63 24.74
CA GLY A 390 -6.24 -12.25 23.91
C GLY A 390 -5.24 -11.29 24.57
N ASP A 391 -5.39 -11.01 25.86
CA ASP A 391 -4.38 -10.35 26.70
C ASP A 391 -3.07 -11.18 26.76
N GLY A 392 -3.19 -12.51 26.89
CA GLY A 392 -2.09 -13.46 26.91
C GLY A 392 -1.56 -13.88 28.28
N LEU A 393 -2.21 -13.51 29.38
CA LEU A 393 -2.38 -14.44 30.49
C LEU A 393 -3.16 -15.66 29.99
N THR A 394 -3.08 -16.79 30.70
CA THR A 394 -3.93 -17.95 30.38
C THR A 394 -5.11 -18.01 31.32
N ASP A 395 -6.28 -18.43 30.87
CA ASP A 395 -7.54 -18.39 31.64
C ASP A 395 -7.42 -19.02 33.05
N GLY A 396 -6.60 -20.08 33.17
CA GLY A 396 -6.21 -20.77 34.40
C GLY A 396 -5.06 -20.10 35.16
N GLU A 397 -4.12 -19.42 34.50
CA GLU A 397 -3.21 -18.48 35.16
C GLU A 397 -3.99 -17.31 35.77
N GLU A 398 -5.04 -16.84 35.10
CA GLU A 398 -5.91 -15.78 35.59
C GLU A 398 -6.73 -16.24 36.79
N THR A 399 -7.53 -17.28 36.58
CA THR A 399 -8.41 -17.89 37.59
C THR A 399 -7.65 -18.33 38.85
N THR A 400 -6.36 -18.71 38.75
CA THR A 400 -5.60 -19.28 39.88
C THR A 400 -4.42 -18.46 40.41
N ARG A 401 -3.82 -17.55 39.62
CA ARG A 401 -2.64 -16.75 40.02
C ARG A 401 -2.95 -15.27 40.20
N THR A 402 -3.48 -14.60 39.18
CA THR A 402 -3.72 -13.14 39.20
C THR A 402 -5.03 -12.80 39.92
N HIS A 403 -6.05 -13.62 39.70
CA HIS A 403 -7.46 -13.41 40.09
C HIS A 403 -8.16 -12.30 39.27
N THR A 404 -7.74 -12.13 38.02
CA THR A 404 -8.39 -11.34 36.97
C THR A 404 -9.56 -12.10 36.34
N ASP A 405 -10.23 -11.53 35.35
CA ASP A 405 -11.53 -11.98 34.80
C ASP A 405 -11.39 -12.29 33.29
N PRO A 406 -11.12 -13.56 32.91
CA PRO A 406 -10.57 -14.00 31.60
C PRO A 406 -11.52 -13.90 30.39
N LEU A 407 -12.46 -12.95 30.47
CA LEU A 407 -13.37 -12.51 29.41
C LEU A 407 -13.24 -11.00 29.15
N LYS A 408 -12.23 -10.35 29.76
CA LYS A 408 -11.85 -8.96 29.54
C LYS A 408 -10.36 -8.77 29.85
N SER A 409 -9.60 -8.53 28.79
CA SER A 409 -8.18 -8.19 28.84
C SER A 409 -7.84 -7.03 29.77
N ASP A 410 -8.78 -6.10 30.01
CA ASP A 410 -8.74 -5.07 31.05
C ASP A 410 -9.80 -5.41 32.12
N THR A 411 -9.38 -6.02 33.24
CA THR A 411 -10.32 -6.51 34.27
C THR A 411 -11.03 -5.37 35.00
N ASP A 412 -10.33 -4.28 35.31
CA ASP A 412 -10.82 -3.23 36.21
C ASP A 412 -11.43 -1.99 35.50
N GLY A 413 -11.11 -1.82 34.22
CA GLY A 413 -11.73 -0.89 33.28
C GLY A 413 -11.04 0.47 33.19
N ASP A 414 -9.72 0.56 33.41
CA ASP A 414 -8.97 1.83 33.30
C ASP A 414 -8.38 2.11 31.92
N GLY A 415 -8.15 1.08 31.10
CA GLY A 415 -7.64 1.16 29.72
C GLY A 415 -6.23 0.59 29.48
N VAL A 416 -5.76 -0.33 30.33
CA VAL A 416 -4.54 -1.15 30.15
C VAL A 416 -4.92 -2.61 30.33
N ASP A 417 -4.25 -3.52 29.62
CA ASP A 417 -4.43 -4.97 29.82
C ASP A 417 -3.68 -5.52 31.06
N ASP A 418 -4.26 -6.55 31.65
CA ASP A 418 -3.86 -7.15 32.91
C ASP A 418 -2.43 -7.73 32.85
N ARG A 419 -2.01 -8.25 31.70
CA ARG A 419 -0.64 -8.75 31.44
C ARG A 419 0.37 -7.62 31.44
N ARG A 420 0.10 -6.48 30.77
CA ARG A 420 0.97 -5.29 30.81
C ARG A 420 1.08 -4.74 32.23
N GLU A 421 -0.03 -4.66 32.96
CA GLU A 421 -0.04 -4.30 34.39
C GLU A 421 0.90 -5.20 35.22
N ILE A 422 0.79 -6.51 35.07
CA ILE A 422 1.66 -7.49 35.78
C ILE A 422 3.12 -7.37 35.34
N GLN A 423 3.38 -7.08 34.07
CA GLN A 423 4.74 -6.87 33.52
C GLN A 423 5.39 -5.61 34.11
N TRP A 424 4.62 -4.53 34.30
CA TRP A 424 5.08 -3.28 34.92
C TRP A 424 5.11 -3.36 36.45
N GLY A 425 4.37 -4.31 37.04
CA GLY A 425 4.34 -4.60 38.47
C GLY A 425 3.30 -3.79 39.25
N THR A 426 2.22 -3.39 38.58
CA THR A 426 1.03 -2.77 39.18
C THR A 426 0.02 -3.86 39.63
N ASP A 427 -1.27 -3.57 39.76
CA ASP A 427 -2.25 -4.41 40.47
C ASP A 427 -3.59 -4.39 39.68
N PRO A 428 -3.83 -5.35 38.75
CA PRO A 428 -4.88 -5.32 37.71
C PRO A 428 -6.31 -5.52 38.23
N LEU A 429 -6.57 -5.05 39.45
CA LEU A 429 -7.81 -5.15 40.20
C LEU A 429 -8.12 -3.80 40.90
N VAL A 430 -7.40 -2.74 40.55
CA VAL A 430 -7.33 -1.44 41.26
C VAL A 430 -7.10 -0.28 40.28
N PRO A 431 -8.18 0.35 39.72
CA PRO A 431 -8.05 1.31 38.62
C PRO A 431 -7.13 2.50 38.90
N GLN A 432 -6.24 2.81 37.95
CA GLN A 432 -5.16 3.79 38.03
C GLN A 432 -5.34 4.95 37.03
N GLU A 433 -5.11 6.19 37.49
CA GLU A 433 -5.09 7.35 36.58
C GLU A 433 -3.76 7.46 35.79
N THR A 434 -2.66 6.86 36.28
CA THR A 434 -1.34 6.81 35.62
C THR A 434 -0.46 5.63 36.07
N PHE A 435 0.33 5.13 35.12
CA PHE A 435 1.28 4.01 35.22
C PHE A 435 2.74 4.49 35.12
N ASP A 436 3.64 3.90 35.91
CA ASP A 436 5.10 4.08 35.79
C ASP A 436 5.69 3.04 34.84
N VAL A 437 5.37 3.16 33.54
CA VAL A 437 5.75 2.22 32.48
C VAL A 437 7.28 2.18 32.28
N THR A 438 7.82 1.00 31.99
CA THR A 438 9.17 0.85 31.42
C THR A 438 9.17 -0.13 30.26
N ALA A 439 9.28 0.38 29.04
CA ALA A 439 9.33 -0.41 27.81
C ALA A 439 10.80 -0.58 27.35
N PRO A 440 11.26 -1.82 27.09
CA PRO A 440 12.44 -2.07 26.25
C PRO A 440 12.08 -1.87 24.77
N ALA A 441 13.08 -1.83 23.89
CA ALA A 441 12.81 -2.04 22.46
C ALA A 441 12.32 -3.48 22.20
N GLU A 442 11.27 -3.69 21.40
CA GLU A 442 10.73 -5.03 21.15
C GLU A 442 11.67 -5.87 20.25
N ASP A 443 12.19 -5.26 19.19
CA ASP A 443 13.15 -5.88 18.27
C ASP A 443 14.58 -5.93 18.86
N VAL A 444 14.78 -6.80 19.85
CA VAL A 444 16.10 -7.13 20.45
C VAL A 444 16.93 -8.03 19.49
N GLY A 445 16.95 -7.65 18.22
CA GLY A 445 17.52 -8.35 17.07
C GLY A 445 19.04 -8.36 17.00
N GLN A 446 19.73 -8.77 18.07
CA GLN A 446 21.18 -9.01 18.10
C GLN A 446 22.07 -7.75 17.97
N GLY A 447 21.52 -6.55 18.21
CA GLY A 447 22.29 -5.29 18.25
C GLY A 447 23.22 -5.16 19.47
N ASP A 448 24.20 -4.26 19.38
CA ASP A 448 25.25 -4.02 20.39
C ASP A 448 24.80 -3.12 21.58
N VAL A 449 23.52 -2.72 21.64
CA VAL A 449 22.97 -1.80 22.64
C VAL A 449 21.57 -2.25 23.14
N ASP A 450 21.39 -2.41 24.45
CA ASP A 450 20.03 -2.54 25.03
C ASP A 450 19.40 -1.14 25.12
N VAL A 451 18.20 -0.95 24.56
CA VAL A 451 17.46 0.33 24.61
C VAL A 451 16.15 0.20 25.39
N SER A 452 15.82 1.22 26.19
CA SER A 452 14.56 1.29 26.94
C SER A 452 14.19 2.71 27.35
N VAL A 453 12.90 2.93 27.67
CA VAL A 453 12.36 4.16 28.28
C VAL A 453 11.68 3.84 29.61
N SER A 454 11.80 4.75 30.59
CA SER A 454 10.92 4.79 31.77
C SER A 454 10.10 6.09 31.76
N VAL A 455 8.77 6.01 31.86
CA VAL A 455 7.86 7.17 31.69
C VAL A 455 6.59 7.00 32.54
N ASN A 456 6.01 8.10 33.03
CA ASN A 456 4.69 8.09 33.69
C ASN A 456 3.61 8.51 32.68
N LEU A 457 2.63 7.64 32.42
CA LEU A 457 1.58 7.82 31.40
C LEU A 457 0.19 7.42 31.95
N PRO A 458 -0.91 8.08 31.55
CA PRO A 458 -2.26 7.56 31.77
C PRO A 458 -2.52 6.30 30.92
N ALA A 459 -3.48 5.48 31.35
CA ALA A 459 -3.85 4.20 30.73
C ALA A 459 -3.87 4.22 29.19
N SER A 460 -4.70 5.09 28.61
CA SER A 460 -4.88 5.24 27.16
C SER A 460 -3.67 5.83 26.40
N GLN A 461 -2.55 6.10 27.08
CA GLN A 461 -1.24 6.37 26.47
C GLN A 461 -0.24 5.26 26.82
N ALA A 462 -0.38 4.60 27.97
CA ALA A 462 0.46 3.47 28.38
C ALA A 462 0.32 2.27 27.43
N ALA A 463 -0.91 1.95 26.99
CA ALA A 463 -1.20 0.88 26.04
C ALA A 463 -0.70 1.13 24.60
N THR A 464 -0.34 2.38 24.27
CA THR A 464 0.18 2.80 22.95
C THR A 464 1.64 3.25 22.98
N LEU A 465 2.35 3.01 24.09
CA LEU A 465 3.79 3.22 24.18
C LEU A 465 4.51 2.10 23.42
N ASP A 466 5.22 2.45 22.37
CA ASP A 466 6.10 1.54 21.61
C ASP A 466 7.53 2.10 21.52
N VAL A 467 8.49 1.17 21.39
CA VAL A 467 9.91 1.42 21.18
C VAL A 467 10.41 0.41 20.16
N ARG A 468 10.67 0.87 18.94
CA ARG A 468 11.08 0.01 17.82
C ARG A 468 12.42 0.44 17.21
N ARG A 469 13.12 -0.52 16.62
CA ARG A 469 14.31 -0.25 15.79
C ARG A 469 13.86 0.56 14.58
N TYR A 470 14.53 1.67 14.29
CA TYR A 470 14.19 2.53 13.15
C TYR A 470 15.18 2.31 12.01
N ASP A 471 14.87 1.35 11.13
CA ASP A 471 15.66 1.03 9.96
C ASP A 471 15.36 1.98 8.78
N ASN A 472 16.08 3.11 8.75
CA ASN A 472 16.14 3.98 7.58
C ASN A 472 17.62 4.15 7.17
N PRO A 473 18.10 3.47 6.11
CA PRO A 473 19.52 3.46 5.75
C PRO A 473 20.02 4.80 5.17
N SER A 474 19.14 5.69 4.71
CA SER A 474 19.54 7.02 4.25
C SER A 474 19.70 8.02 5.40
N TYR A 475 18.92 7.89 6.48
CA TYR A 475 19.07 8.69 7.69
C TYR A 475 20.10 8.12 8.67
N PHE A 476 20.21 6.80 8.82
CA PHE A 476 21.05 6.13 9.82
C PHE A 476 21.78 4.87 9.25
N PRO A 477 22.66 5.02 8.25
CA PRO A 477 23.43 3.89 7.70
C PRO A 477 24.46 3.32 8.70
N ASP A 478 24.83 2.04 8.51
CA ASP A 478 25.89 1.31 9.22
C ASP A 478 27.24 2.07 9.33
N ASP A 479 27.56 2.96 8.38
CA ASP A 479 28.81 3.72 8.34
C ASP A 479 28.69 5.17 8.85
N MET A 480 27.54 5.55 9.42
CA MET A 480 27.30 6.84 10.05
C MET A 480 28.42 7.19 11.07
N PRO A 481 29.14 8.31 10.91
CA PRO A 481 30.30 8.64 11.73
C PRO A 481 30.04 8.71 13.23
N GLY A 482 30.39 7.63 13.93
CA GLY A 482 30.33 7.54 15.38
C GLY A 482 29.01 7.02 15.95
N LEU A 483 28.10 6.49 15.13
CA LEU A 483 26.92 5.74 15.61
C LEU A 483 27.33 4.53 16.48
N ILE A 484 26.53 4.18 17.47
CA ILE A 484 26.74 3.07 18.41
C ILE A 484 25.44 2.28 18.54
N GLY A 485 25.40 1.08 17.96
CA GLY A 485 24.13 0.37 17.74
C GLY A 485 23.35 1.02 16.61
N ASP A 486 22.03 1.04 16.73
CA ASP A 486 21.10 1.48 15.68
C ASP A 486 20.35 2.77 16.07
N ALA A 487 19.46 3.24 15.19
CA ALA A 487 18.44 4.22 15.53
C ALA A 487 17.20 3.55 16.12
N TYR A 488 16.53 4.24 17.05
CA TYR A 488 15.33 3.75 17.73
C TYR A 488 14.24 4.81 17.71
N GLU A 489 13.08 4.44 17.21
CA GLU A 489 11.86 5.23 17.30
C GLU A 489 11.16 4.94 18.63
N PHE A 490 10.61 5.99 19.23
CA PHE A 490 9.76 5.91 20.41
C PHE A 490 8.44 6.61 20.06
N THR A 491 7.33 5.94 20.28
CA THR A 491 5.98 6.39 19.89
C THR A 491 5.05 6.28 21.09
N VAL A 492 4.07 7.20 21.15
CA VAL A 492 2.96 7.15 22.10
C VAL A 492 1.87 8.10 21.64
N ASP A 493 0.60 7.75 21.85
CA ASP A 493 -0.48 8.69 21.54
C ASP A 493 -0.40 9.96 22.41
N GLY A 494 -0.69 11.12 21.83
CA GLY A 494 -0.85 12.37 22.57
C GLY A 494 0.46 13.07 22.95
N GLN A 495 0.66 13.36 24.24
CA GLN A 495 1.82 14.12 24.73
C GLN A 495 2.45 13.51 25.98
N VAL A 496 3.78 13.40 25.99
CA VAL A 496 4.61 12.96 27.12
C VAL A 496 4.90 14.13 28.05
N GLY A 497 4.75 13.94 29.36
CA GLY A 497 5.15 14.94 30.37
C GLY A 497 6.66 14.98 30.61
N SER A 498 7.24 13.84 30.96
CA SER A 498 8.69 13.65 31.14
C SER A 498 9.01 12.15 31.11
N ALA A 499 9.98 11.75 30.30
CA ALA A 499 10.47 10.36 30.19
C ALA A 499 11.99 10.29 30.39
N THR A 500 12.50 9.12 30.77
CA THR A 500 13.94 8.84 30.90
C THR A 500 14.35 7.75 29.91
N LEU A 501 15.14 8.11 28.91
CA LEU A 501 15.72 7.18 27.95
C LEU A 501 16.97 6.51 28.54
N ARG A 502 17.21 5.26 28.15
CA ARG A 502 18.38 4.45 28.55
C ARG A 502 18.93 3.71 27.34
N PHE A 503 20.23 3.86 27.11
CA PHE A 503 20.99 3.14 26.08
C PHE A 503 22.17 2.46 26.78
N ARG A 504 22.19 1.12 26.81
CA ARG A 504 23.24 0.32 27.46
C ARG A 504 24.10 -0.38 26.43
N PHE A 505 25.35 0.05 26.32
CA PHE A 505 26.32 -0.38 25.30
C PHE A 505 27.34 -1.39 25.88
N ASP A 506 28.20 -1.97 25.04
CA ASP A 506 29.30 -2.84 25.51
C ASP A 506 30.28 -2.10 26.44
N GLU A 507 30.47 -2.64 27.66
CA GLU A 507 31.42 -2.14 28.66
C GLU A 507 32.86 -2.07 28.12
N SER A 508 33.21 -2.86 27.09
CA SER A 508 34.55 -2.83 26.48
C SER A 508 34.89 -1.49 25.81
N LEU A 509 33.89 -0.73 25.33
CA LEU A 509 34.07 0.59 24.72
C LEU A 509 34.64 1.62 25.69
N LEU A 510 34.34 1.48 26.99
CA LEU A 510 34.91 2.30 28.09
C LEU A 510 36.44 2.14 28.26
N SER A 511 37.07 1.21 27.52
CA SER A 511 38.52 1.04 27.50
C SER A 511 39.24 2.00 26.53
N ASP A 512 38.53 2.64 25.60
CA ASP A 512 39.08 3.72 24.79
C ASP A 512 38.93 5.08 25.48
N SER A 513 39.97 5.91 25.36
CA SER A 513 40.02 7.28 25.89
C SER A 513 39.37 8.33 24.98
N SER A 514 38.99 7.96 23.75
CA SER A 514 38.23 8.79 22.80
C SER A 514 36.74 8.40 22.72
N PHE A 515 36.27 7.48 23.58
CA PHE A 515 34.87 7.11 23.68
C PHE A 515 34.12 8.08 24.60
N ASP A 516 33.28 8.94 24.01
CA ASP A 516 32.48 9.95 24.72
C ASP A 516 31.01 9.85 24.28
N PRO A 517 30.23 8.91 24.83
CA PRO A 517 28.88 8.62 24.34
C PRO A 517 27.86 9.70 24.75
N ALA A 518 27.02 10.08 23.78
CA ALA A 518 25.92 11.03 23.92
C ALA A 518 24.67 10.48 23.23
N ILE A 519 23.49 10.77 23.79
CA ILE A 519 22.21 10.48 23.13
C ILE A 519 21.78 11.72 22.35
N CYS A 520 21.45 11.55 21.07
CA CYS A 520 20.89 12.60 20.22
C CYS A 520 19.45 12.24 19.82
N TRP A 521 18.65 13.25 19.49
CA TRP A 521 17.31 13.10 18.92
C TRP A 521 17.25 13.74 17.53
N PHE A 522 16.36 13.23 16.67
CA PHE A 522 16.25 13.66 15.28
C PHE A 522 15.11 14.67 15.07
N ASP A 523 15.46 15.92 14.81
CA ASP A 523 14.54 16.92 14.26
C ASP A 523 14.36 16.64 12.76
N GLU A 524 13.41 15.75 12.43
CA GLU A 524 13.05 15.35 11.04
C GLU A 524 12.74 16.57 10.14
N LYS A 525 12.11 17.60 10.72
CA LYS A 525 11.67 18.79 10.00
C LYS A 525 12.84 19.67 9.58
N GLU A 526 13.82 19.87 10.46
CA GLU A 526 15.07 20.57 10.15
C GLU A 526 16.17 19.59 9.66
N GLN A 527 15.85 18.29 9.49
CA GLN A 527 16.77 17.15 9.40
C GLN A 527 18.06 17.34 10.20
N ARG A 528 18.00 17.24 11.53
CA ARG A 528 19.16 17.46 12.41
C ARG A 528 19.19 16.54 13.61
N LEU A 529 20.39 16.05 13.94
CA LEU A 529 20.66 15.44 15.25
C LEU A 529 21.02 16.52 16.27
N GLU A 530 20.21 16.62 17.31
CA GLU A 530 20.40 17.54 18.43
C GLU A 530 20.73 16.75 19.72
N GLU A 531 21.81 17.14 20.40
CA GLU A 531 22.33 16.42 21.56
C GLU A 531 21.49 16.67 22.83
N LEU A 532 21.22 15.60 23.60
CA LEU A 532 20.58 15.66 24.92
C LEU A 532 21.62 15.75 26.05
N ASP A 533 21.24 16.37 27.18
CA ASP A 533 22.01 16.40 28.43
C ASP A 533 22.23 14.97 29.00
N THR A 534 23.20 14.26 28.43
CA THR A 534 23.39 12.81 28.64
C THR A 534 24.24 12.53 29.88
N THR A 535 23.73 11.68 30.77
CA THR A 535 24.43 11.19 31.96
C THR A 535 24.82 9.72 31.78
N VAL A 536 26.14 9.43 31.82
CA VAL A 536 26.69 8.08 31.67
C VAL A 536 27.08 7.51 33.04
N THR A 537 26.59 6.31 33.37
CA THR A 537 26.90 5.59 34.61
C THR A 537 27.19 4.12 34.34
N GLY A 538 28.46 3.72 34.48
CA GLY A 538 28.89 2.40 34.01
C GLY A 538 28.82 2.35 32.49
N ASN A 539 28.17 1.32 31.94
CA ASN A 539 27.90 1.16 30.51
C ASN A 539 26.48 1.58 30.10
N GLU A 540 25.77 2.37 30.92
CA GLU A 540 24.43 2.91 30.62
C GLU A 540 24.51 4.43 30.43
N ALA A 541 24.14 4.90 29.25
CA ALA A 541 23.88 6.32 28.96
C ALA A 541 22.39 6.61 29.18
N THR A 542 22.08 7.77 29.76
CA THR A 542 20.71 8.16 30.12
C THR A 542 20.44 9.63 29.82
N ALA A 543 19.22 9.96 29.40
CA ALA A 543 18.76 11.32 29.14
C ALA A 543 17.30 11.50 29.55
N THR A 544 16.88 12.73 29.85
CA THR A 544 15.48 13.06 30.18
C THR A 544 14.86 13.90 29.06
N VAL A 545 13.71 13.47 28.54
CA VAL A 545 13.01 14.09 27.40
C VAL A 545 11.57 14.46 27.76
N SER A 546 10.98 15.40 27.01
CA SER A 546 9.60 15.89 27.20
C SER A 546 8.73 15.75 25.92
N HIS A 547 9.10 14.80 25.08
CA HIS A 547 8.46 14.35 23.85
C HIS A 547 9.09 12.99 23.50
N PHE A 548 8.54 12.28 22.52
CA PHE A 548 9.23 11.19 21.83
C PHE A 548 9.47 11.54 20.36
N SER A 549 10.39 10.79 19.74
CA SER A 549 11.03 11.04 18.44
C SER A 549 11.91 9.81 18.13
N LYS A 550 12.72 9.90 17.08
CA LYS A 550 13.79 8.94 16.75
C LYS A 550 15.08 9.37 17.47
N TYR A 551 15.73 8.45 18.18
CA TYR A 551 16.94 8.68 18.99
C TYR A 551 18.08 7.75 18.61
N VAL A 552 19.31 8.24 18.74
CA VAL A 552 20.56 7.47 18.49
C VAL A 552 21.55 7.66 19.64
N LEU A 553 22.38 6.66 19.88
CA LEU A 553 23.58 6.79 20.70
C LEU A 553 24.80 7.03 19.79
N VAL A 554 25.55 8.10 20.02
CA VAL A 554 26.74 8.44 19.23
C VAL A 554 27.97 8.70 20.11
N ASN A 555 29.16 8.38 19.62
CA ASN A 555 30.40 8.92 20.16
C ASN A 555 30.54 10.37 19.72
N ARG A 556 30.28 11.31 20.63
CA ARG A 556 30.28 12.77 20.41
C ARG A 556 31.55 13.24 19.70
N THR A 557 32.71 12.67 20.02
CA THR A 557 33.98 13.06 19.40
C THR A 557 34.01 12.70 17.91
N THR A 558 33.71 11.43 17.57
CA THR A 558 33.70 10.95 16.18
C THR A 558 32.61 11.63 15.35
N PHE A 559 31.43 11.83 15.93
CA PHE A 559 30.32 12.52 15.26
C PHE A 559 30.66 13.98 14.96
N HIS A 560 31.18 14.74 15.92
CA HIS A 560 31.57 16.14 15.68
C HIS A 560 32.77 16.29 14.73
N ASP A 561 33.76 15.37 14.78
CA ASP A 561 34.93 15.41 13.89
C ASP A 561 34.59 15.11 12.41
N SER A 562 33.38 14.61 12.10
CA SER A 562 32.89 14.48 10.71
C SER A 562 32.58 15.85 10.06
N PHE A 563 32.15 16.84 10.84
CA PHE A 563 31.73 18.15 10.32
C PHE A 563 32.91 19.13 10.19
N SER A 564 33.43 19.26 8.97
CA SER A 564 34.50 20.22 8.68
C SER A 564 33.98 21.66 8.62
N TRP A 565 34.56 22.54 9.43
CA TRP A 565 34.28 23.98 9.41
C TRP A 565 35.02 24.70 8.27
N GLU A 566 34.37 24.89 7.14
CA GLU A 566 34.97 25.56 5.97
C GLU A 566 35.06 27.08 6.14
N ASP A 567 36.13 27.67 5.59
CA ASP A 567 36.39 29.12 5.61
C ASP A 567 35.53 29.84 4.56
N VAL A 568 34.49 30.55 5.00
CA VAL A 568 33.53 31.20 4.08
C VAL A 568 34.00 32.54 3.57
N TRP A 569 33.72 32.79 2.30
CA TRP A 569 33.32 34.11 1.84
C TRP A 569 31.80 34.08 1.73
N GLY A 570 31.08 34.75 2.62
CA GLY A 570 29.61 34.68 2.60
C GLY A 570 29.00 35.55 1.50
N ASP A 571 28.66 34.96 0.36
CA ASP A 571 28.14 35.66 -0.83
C ASP A 571 26.68 36.11 -0.67
N GLU A 572 25.88 35.38 0.13
CA GLU A 572 24.46 35.64 0.45
C GLU A 572 24.14 37.09 0.85
N GLN A 573 25.16 37.86 1.26
CA GLN A 573 25.01 39.22 1.76
C GLN A 573 25.54 40.29 0.78
N PHE A 574 26.27 39.93 -0.29
CA PHE A 574 26.99 40.89 -1.14
C PHE A 574 26.61 40.83 -2.63
N ASN A 575 25.99 41.90 -3.12
CA ASN A 575 25.61 42.08 -4.54
C ASN A 575 26.81 42.40 -5.46
N ALA A 576 28.04 42.50 -4.92
CA ALA A 576 29.25 42.79 -5.67
C ALA A 576 30.53 42.50 -4.88
N VAL A 577 31.56 42.00 -5.56
CA VAL A 577 32.92 41.80 -5.02
C VAL A 577 33.88 42.89 -5.53
N GLN A 578 34.64 43.50 -4.62
CA GLN A 578 35.63 44.54 -4.92
C GLN A 578 36.99 44.24 -4.25
N THR A 579 38.04 44.06 -5.03
CA THR A 579 39.38 43.68 -4.53
C THR A 579 40.45 44.64 -5.04
N VAL A 580 41.34 45.14 -4.17
CA VAL A 580 42.49 45.96 -4.60
C VAL A 580 43.81 45.34 -4.14
N PHE A 581 44.68 45.02 -5.10
CA PHE A 581 46.04 44.59 -4.83
C PHE A 581 46.92 45.80 -4.55
N VAL A 582 47.60 45.81 -3.40
CA VAL A 582 48.58 46.83 -3.00
C VAL A 582 49.95 46.18 -2.95
N ILE A 583 50.67 46.25 -4.07
CA ILE A 583 51.88 45.46 -4.31
C ILE A 583 53.15 46.32 -4.21
N ASP A 584 54.10 45.85 -3.43
CA ASP A 584 55.42 46.48 -3.26
C ASP A 584 56.27 46.37 -4.54
N ASP A 585 56.95 47.47 -4.86
CA ASP A 585 57.88 47.66 -5.98
C ASP A 585 59.18 48.36 -5.53
N SER A 586 59.46 48.35 -4.22
CA SER A 586 60.67 48.92 -3.62
C SER A 586 61.94 48.09 -3.90
N GLY A 587 63.09 48.65 -3.56
CA GLY A 587 64.40 48.04 -3.83
C GLY A 587 64.71 46.75 -3.07
N SER A 588 63.98 46.42 -2.00
CA SER A 588 64.11 45.16 -1.29
C SER A 588 63.49 43.99 -2.06
N MET A 589 62.41 44.23 -2.82
CA MET A 589 61.70 43.21 -3.59
C MET A 589 62.59 42.51 -4.63
N TRP A 590 63.63 43.19 -5.16
CA TRP A 590 64.64 42.57 -6.04
C TRP A 590 65.41 41.42 -5.36
N SER A 591 65.50 41.42 -4.03
CA SER A 591 66.21 40.41 -3.23
C SER A 591 65.29 39.27 -2.79
N ASN A 592 64.04 39.58 -2.40
CA ASN A 592 63.10 38.60 -1.86
C ASN A 592 62.16 37.99 -2.93
N ASP A 593 61.81 38.72 -3.99
CA ASP A 593 61.02 38.25 -5.13
C ASP A 593 61.63 38.69 -6.48
N ARG A 594 62.87 38.25 -6.72
CA ARG A 594 63.60 38.51 -7.98
C ARG A 594 62.91 37.92 -9.22
N GLY A 595 62.00 36.95 -9.02
CA GLY A 595 61.24 36.30 -10.08
C GLY A 595 59.91 36.97 -10.40
N LYS A 596 59.51 38.02 -9.65
CA LYS A 596 58.18 38.64 -9.72
C LYS A 596 57.02 37.66 -9.53
N LYS A 597 57.23 36.60 -8.74
CA LYS A 597 56.18 35.61 -8.40
C LYS A 597 54.98 36.27 -7.73
N ARG A 598 55.16 37.37 -6.98
CA ARG A 598 54.04 38.16 -6.44
C ARG A 598 53.05 38.64 -7.52
N LEU A 599 53.55 38.85 -8.74
CA LEU A 599 52.72 39.27 -9.88
C LEU A 599 52.07 38.08 -10.58
N SER A 600 52.70 36.91 -10.65
CA SER A 600 52.02 35.71 -11.17
C SER A 600 50.88 35.31 -10.24
N VAL A 601 51.14 35.10 -8.95
CA VAL A 601 50.10 34.63 -8.01
C VAL A 601 48.93 35.62 -7.89
N ALA A 602 49.18 36.93 -8.00
CA ALA A 602 48.11 37.92 -8.07
C ALA A 602 47.31 37.87 -9.39
N ARG A 603 47.95 37.62 -10.55
CA ARG A 603 47.25 37.45 -11.84
C ARG A 603 46.46 36.14 -11.89
N ASP A 604 46.97 35.10 -11.24
CA ASP A 604 46.37 33.78 -11.15
C ASP A 604 45.13 33.83 -10.24
N LEU A 605 45.22 34.51 -9.09
CA LEU A 605 44.07 34.79 -8.21
C LEU A 605 43.00 35.66 -8.90
N VAL A 606 43.38 36.71 -9.64
CA VAL A 606 42.45 37.48 -10.50
C VAL A 606 41.88 36.62 -11.65
N GLY A 607 42.41 35.42 -11.88
CA GLY A 607 41.84 34.41 -12.78
C GLY A 607 40.82 33.47 -12.16
N ARG A 608 40.68 33.46 -10.82
CA ARG A 608 39.70 32.67 -10.06
C ARG A 608 38.51 33.50 -9.55
N PHE A 609 38.45 34.80 -9.86
CA PHE A 609 37.36 35.68 -9.38
C PHE A 609 36.09 35.56 -10.26
N PRO A 610 34.88 35.57 -9.66
CA PRO A 610 33.61 35.62 -10.39
C PRO A 610 33.53 36.77 -11.39
N GLY A 611 32.81 36.56 -12.51
CA GLY A 611 32.82 37.46 -13.67
C GLY A 611 32.31 38.89 -13.42
N ASN A 612 31.58 39.11 -12.32
CA ASN A 612 31.11 40.42 -11.87
C ASN A 612 32.18 41.22 -11.08
N THR A 613 33.26 40.58 -10.64
CA THR A 613 34.25 41.12 -9.68
C THR A 613 34.99 42.33 -10.23
N ARG A 614 35.15 43.36 -9.39
CA ARG A 614 35.83 44.61 -9.75
C ARG A 614 37.18 44.73 -9.05
N THR A 615 38.25 44.68 -9.82
CA THR A 615 39.63 44.63 -9.31
C THR A 615 40.38 45.93 -9.55
N GLY A 616 41.13 46.42 -8.56
CA GLY A 616 42.09 47.53 -8.70
C GLY A 616 43.53 47.10 -8.39
N VAL A 617 44.51 47.85 -8.89
CA VAL A 617 45.95 47.58 -8.64
C VAL A 617 46.68 48.88 -8.28
N VAL A 618 47.22 48.92 -7.06
CA VAL A 618 48.12 49.97 -6.57
C VAL A 618 49.52 49.37 -6.40
N ARG A 619 50.52 50.06 -6.95
CA ARG A 619 51.94 49.74 -6.83
C ARG A 619 52.61 50.78 -5.95
N PHE A 620 53.55 50.41 -5.08
CA PHE A 620 54.24 51.37 -4.21
C PHE A 620 55.74 51.18 -4.03
N ALA A 621 56.44 52.30 -3.86
CA ALA A 621 57.85 52.38 -3.50
C ALA A 621 58.07 53.69 -2.68
N ASP A 622 58.83 54.67 -3.19
CA ASP A 622 58.96 56.03 -2.62
C ASP A 622 57.64 56.83 -2.61
N GLY A 623 56.60 56.29 -3.22
CA GLY A 623 55.22 56.76 -3.21
C GLY A 623 54.30 55.72 -3.85
N ALA A 624 53.00 56.00 -3.89
CA ALA A 624 51.99 55.11 -4.46
C ALA A 624 51.62 55.49 -5.90
N THR A 625 51.31 54.48 -6.72
CA THR A 625 50.84 54.61 -8.11
C THR A 625 49.61 53.73 -8.29
N ASP A 626 48.49 54.32 -8.70
CA ASP A 626 47.34 53.58 -9.22
C ASP A 626 47.63 53.16 -10.67
N LEU A 627 47.59 51.86 -10.94
CA LEU A 627 47.88 51.28 -12.27
C LEU A 627 46.61 50.97 -13.08
N THR A 628 45.43 50.94 -12.45
CA THR A 628 44.15 50.60 -13.10
C THR A 628 43.23 51.81 -13.32
N GLY A 629 43.48 52.93 -12.65
CA GLY A 629 42.61 54.11 -12.65
C GLY A 629 41.40 53.97 -11.72
N GLY A 630 41.53 53.15 -10.67
CA GLY A 630 40.43 52.69 -9.80
C GLY A 630 40.04 51.23 -10.05
N LEU A 631 38.82 50.86 -9.64
CA LEU A 631 38.30 49.49 -9.81
C LEU A 631 37.87 49.23 -11.27
N THR A 632 38.41 48.18 -11.87
CA THR A 632 38.22 47.81 -13.29
C THR A 632 37.88 46.32 -13.44
N ASP A 633 37.87 45.79 -14.66
CA ASP A 633 37.64 44.37 -14.97
C ASP A 633 38.90 43.49 -14.74
N ALA A 634 38.70 42.18 -14.65
CA ALA A 634 39.76 41.21 -14.40
C ALA A 634 40.88 41.21 -15.48
N GLN A 635 40.57 41.47 -16.75
CA GLN A 635 41.59 41.50 -17.81
C GLN A 635 42.44 42.78 -17.73
N THR A 636 41.83 43.93 -17.46
CA THR A 636 42.56 45.18 -17.23
C THR A 636 43.40 45.10 -15.95
N ALA A 637 42.92 44.45 -14.89
CA ALA A 637 43.72 44.20 -13.68
C ALA A 637 44.90 43.24 -13.93
N LYS A 638 44.70 42.13 -14.66
CA LYS A 638 45.79 41.24 -15.10
C LYS A 638 46.84 41.99 -15.94
N ASN A 639 46.42 42.90 -16.81
CA ASN A 639 47.31 43.76 -17.59
C ASN A 639 48.08 44.76 -16.72
N ALA A 640 47.46 45.34 -15.69
CA ALA A 640 48.11 46.22 -14.73
C ALA A 640 49.17 45.49 -13.89
N LEU A 641 48.92 44.23 -13.53
CA LEU A 641 49.89 43.34 -12.86
C LEU A 641 51.02 42.83 -13.77
N ALA A 642 51.15 43.27 -15.03
CA ALA A 642 52.23 42.83 -15.91
C ALA A 642 53.63 43.29 -15.42
N ASP A 643 54.64 42.42 -15.55
CA ASP A 643 56.00 42.60 -15.03
C ASP A 643 56.69 43.92 -15.46
N ALA A 644 56.30 44.47 -16.61
CA ALA A 644 56.81 45.72 -17.17
C ALA A 644 56.34 46.98 -16.41
N ASN A 645 55.30 46.87 -15.57
CA ASN A 645 54.82 47.96 -14.72
C ASN A 645 55.56 48.04 -13.38
N PHE A 646 56.42 47.06 -13.08
CA PHE A 646 57.15 46.90 -11.82
C PHE A 646 58.67 46.96 -12.09
N HIS A 647 59.42 47.62 -11.21
CA HIS A 647 60.82 48.01 -11.39
C HIS A 647 61.75 47.58 -10.26
N ASP A 648 61.19 47.10 -9.13
CA ASP A 648 61.93 46.63 -7.95
C ASP A 648 62.96 47.67 -7.46
N SER A 649 62.52 48.93 -7.29
CA SER A 649 63.39 50.08 -7.02
C SER A 649 62.69 51.22 -6.25
N GLY A 650 63.36 51.73 -5.22
CA GLY A 650 62.89 52.85 -4.38
C GLY A 650 62.83 52.48 -2.89
N GLY A 651 62.43 53.41 -2.04
CA GLY A 651 62.04 53.15 -0.64
C GLY A 651 60.65 52.52 -0.51
N THR A 652 60.07 52.52 0.70
CA THR A 652 58.83 51.80 1.03
C THR A 652 57.80 52.75 1.67
N SER A 653 56.60 52.84 1.08
CA SER A 653 55.51 53.78 1.46
C SER A 653 54.14 53.08 1.50
N MET A 654 54.04 52.01 2.28
CA MET A 654 52.90 51.09 2.31
C MET A 654 51.59 51.78 2.75
N TYR A 655 51.57 52.58 3.82
CA TYR A 655 50.30 53.17 4.30
C TYR A 655 49.77 54.26 3.36
N LEU A 656 50.62 55.00 2.66
CA LEU A 656 50.23 55.89 1.56
C LEU A 656 49.55 55.12 0.43
N ALA A 657 50.01 53.91 0.13
CA ALA A 657 49.47 53.04 -0.91
C ALA A 657 48.12 52.40 -0.52
N VAL A 658 48.04 51.83 0.68
CA VAL A 658 46.77 51.32 1.24
C VAL A 658 45.74 52.43 1.33
N ARG A 659 46.12 53.66 1.73
CA ARG A 659 45.23 54.83 1.72
C ARG A 659 44.82 55.26 0.30
N GLN A 660 45.63 54.99 -0.73
CA GLN A 660 45.24 55.23 -2.12
C GLN A 660 44.24 54.17 -2.60
N ALA A 661 44.46 52.89 -2.27
CA ALA A 661 43.50 51.81 -2.51
C ALA A 661 42.15 52.06 -1.82
N LEU A 662 42.14 52.52 -0.56
CA LEU A 662 40.93 52.89 0.17
C LEU A 662 40.07 53.95 -0.54
N ASN A 663 40.65 54.80 -1.39
CA ASN A 663 39.92 55.79 -2.18
C ASN A 663 39.30 55.23 -3.48
N MET A 664 39.61 53.99 -3.87
CA MET A 664 39.01 53.33 -5.03
C MET A 664 37.60 52.80 -4.73
N PHE A 665 37.39 52.32 -3.50
CA PHE A 665 36.09 51.84 -3.03
C PHE A 665 35.10 52.99 -2.85
N GLN A 666 33.88 52.79 -3.32
CA GLN A 666 32.75 53.69 -3.13
C GLN A 666 31.71 53.04 -2.21
N GLY A 667 31.01 53.86 -1.41
CA GLY A 667 30.04 53.38 -0.43
C GLY A 667 30.67 52.84 0.87
N ASP A 668 29.77 52.54 1.81
CA ASP A 668 29.99 51.95 3.13
C ASP A 668 28.84 50.96 3.48
N ASP A 669 28.14 50.46 2.47
CA ASP A 669 27.10 49.44 2.57
C ASP A 669 27.65 48.05 2.93
N ASP A 670 26.84 47.27 3.65
CA ASP A 670 27.06 45.86 3.96
C ASP A 670 26.73 44.93 2.78
N ALA A 671 26.43 45.49 1.60
CA ALA A 671 25.97 44.77 0.41
C ALA A 671 27.03 44.66 -0.69
N THR A 672 28.29 45.02 -0.38
CA THR A 672 29.45 44.94 -1.28
C THR A 672 30.66 44.46 -0.49
N LEU A 673 31.21 43.31 -0.84
CA LEU A 673 32.45 42.76 -0.28
C LEU A 673 33.64 43.60 -0.74
N ARG A 674 34.44 44.11 0.20
CA ARG A 674 35.60 44.98 -0.09
C ARG A 674 36.86 44.47 0.58
N ASN A 675 37.89 44.19 -0.21
CA ASN A 675 39.15 43.61 0.25
C ASN A 675 40.39 44.34 -0.33
N ILE A 676 41.39 44.61 0.49
CA ILE A 676 42.74 44.98 0.07
C ILE A 676 43.69 43.82 0.34
N ILE A 677 44.39 43.33 -0.68
CA ILE A 677 45.50 42.39 -0.51
C ILE A 677 46.81 43.18 -0.59
N VAL A 678 47.44 43.45 0.55
CA VAL A 678 48.71 44.19 0.65
C VAL A 678 49.88 43.22 0.80
N LEU A 679 50.84 43.27 -0.14
CA LEU A 679 52.06 42.46 -0.09
C LEU A 679 53.29 43.36 0.01
N SER A 680 54.16 43.10 0.98
CA SER A 680 55.40 43.86 1.24
C SER A 680 56.49 43.01 1.90
N ASP A 681 57.76 43.37 1.68
CA ASP A 681 58.92 42.75 2.33
C ASP A 681 59.70 43.71 3.27
N GLY A 682 59.28 44.97 3.37
CA GLY A 682 60.12 46.08 3.86
C GLY A 682 59.50 46.94 4.95
N GLU A 683 60.35 47.60 5.75
CA GLU A 683 59.89 48.53 6.77
C GLU A 683 59.45 49.87 6.15
N THR A 684 58.16 50.20 6.22
CA THR A 684 57.65 51.47 5.69
C THR A 684 58.01 52.69 6.55
N ALA A 685 58.27 53.84 5.91
CA ALA A 685 58.58 55.09 6.62
C ALA A 685 57.34 55.85 7.12
N ASP A 686 56.13 55.41 6.77
CA ASP A 686 54.86 56.13 6.97
C ASP A 686 53.91 55.53 8.03
N THR A 687 54.43 54.69 8.94
CA THR A 687 53.68 54.01 10.03
C THR A 687 52.78 54.92 10.86
N ARG A 688 53.10 56.22 10.98
CA ARG A 688 52.25 57.26 11.57
C ARG A 688 50.86 57.45 10.93
N LEU A 689 50.58 56.74 9.83
CA LEU A 689 49.29 56.71 9.15
C LEU A 689 48.42 55.51 9.57
N HIS A 690 48.96 54.51 10.29
CA HIS A 690 48.30 53.27 10.68
C HIS A 690 46.87 53.49 11.21
N ASP A 691 46.72 54.23 12.31
CA ASP A 691 45.44 54.55 12.95
C ASP A 691 44.44 55.19 11.97
N SER A 692 44.93 56.06 11.07
CA SER A 692 44.09 56.75 10.08
C SER A 692 43.70 55.89 8.88
N VAL A 693 44.48 54.84 8.59
CA VAL A 693 44.19 53.85 7.56
C VAL A 693 43.19 52.83 8.10
N VAL A 694 43.42 52.30 9.31
CA VAL A 694 42.48 51.41 10.02
C VAL A 694 41.12 52.08 10.20
N ALA A 695 41.08 53.35 10.64
CA ALA A 695 39.82 54.07 10.81
C ALA A 695 39.03 54.29 9.50
N GLU A 696 39.72 54.60 8.39
CA GLU A 696 39.05 54.79 7.08
C GLU A 696 38.70 53.45 6.41
N ALA A 697 39.46 52.39 6.65
CA ALA A 697 39.15 51.02 6.22
C ALA A 697 37.89 50.49 6.90
N ASN A 698 37.83 50.57 8.24
CA ASN A 698 36.67 50.12 9.02
C ASN A 698 35.42 50.94 8.70
N LYS A 699 35.57 52.26 8.49
CA LYS A 699 34.49 53.14 8.03
C LYS A 699 33.95 52.76 6.64
N ARG A 700 34.77 52.20 5.76
CA ARG A 700 34.36 51.71 4.42
C ARG A 700 34.13 50.18 4.37
N LYS A 701 34.18 49.49 5.52
CA LYS A 701 34.06 48.02 5.64
C LYS A 701 35.04 47.27 4.72
N VAL A 702 36.26 47.78 4.60
CA VAL A 702 37.33 47.19 3.77
C VAL A 702 38.22 46.29 4.65
N LYS A 703 38.14 44.98 4.44
CA LYS A 703 39.09 44.01 5.01
C LYS A 703 40.46 44.22 4.39
N ILE A 704 41.56 44.10 5.18
CA ILE A 704 42.93 44.21 4.65
C ILE A 704 43.69 42.92 4.94
N ASN A 705 43.85 42.07 3.92
CA ASN A 705 44.69 40.88 3.98
C ASN A 705 46.16 41.27 3.77
N ALA A 706 47.04 40.90 4.69
CA ALA A 706 48.43 41.35 4.71
C ALA A 706 49.42 40.19 4.52
N VAL A 707 50.13 40.20 3.39
CA VAL A 707 51.15 39.21 3.03
C VAL A 707 52.55 39.79 3.26
N GLY A 708 53.19 39.37 4.36
CA GLY A 708 54.60 39.65 4.60
C GLY A 708 55.49 38.68 3.82
N LEU A 709 56.51 39.18 3.15
CA LEU A 709 57.50 38.39 2.43
C LEU A 709 58.88 38.48 3.09
N GLY A 710 59.54 37.34 3.32
CA GLY A 710 60.89 37.24 3.85
C GLY A 710 60.97 37.13 5.38
N GLY A 711 61.88 37.90 5.98
CA GLY A 711 62.38 37.69 7.34
C GLY A 711 61.40 38.02 8.48
N GLY A 712 60.45 37.13 8.76
CA GLY A 712 59.55 37.22 9.91
C GLY A 712 60.07 36.60 11.20
N GLY A 713 59.47 37.00 12.32
CA GLY A 713 59.79 36.54 13.68
C GLY A 713 59.29 37.53 14.75
N PRO A 714 59.31 37.17 16.05
CA PRO A 714 58.77 38.03 17.10
C PRO A 714 59.36 39.44 17.11
N GLY A 715 58.52 40.44 16.85
CA GLY A 715 58.94 41.83 16.75
C GLY A 715 59.57 42.24 15.42
N SER A 716 59.37 41.48 14.32
CA SER A 716 59.60 41.97 12.95
C SER A 716 58.66 43.14 12.60
N TYR A 717 58.90 43.81 11.47
CA TYR A 717 57.97 44.82 10.95
C TYR A 717 56.56 44.23 10.69
N PHE A 718 56.50 43.02 10.11
CA PHE A 718 55.24 42.31 9.88
C PHE A 718 54.42 42.13 11.17
N GLU A 719 55.02 41.58 12.22
CA GLU A 719 54.37 41.37 13.53
C GLU A 719 53.97 42.69 14.22
N ARG A 720 54.69 43.79 13.99
CA ARG A 720 54.40 45.09 14.61
C ARG A 720 53.38 45.96 13.87
N TRP A 721 53.21 45.78 12.56
CA TRP A 721 52.49 46.73 11.72
C TRP A 721 51.55 46.13 10.68
N MET A 722 51.96 45.06 9.99
CA MET A 722 51.14 44.44 8.94
C MET A 722 50.07 43.50 9.53
N LYS A 723 50.47 42.64 10.46
CA LYS A 723 49.55 41.74 11.18
C LYS A 723 48.55 42.50 12.05
N PRO A 724 48.94 43.57 12.80
CA PRO A 724 47.97 44.47 13.43
C PRO A 724 47.08 45.25 12.45
N LEU A 725 47.57 45.61 11.25
CA LEU A 725 46.73 46.27 10.22
C LEU A 725 45.62 45.33 9.73
N ALA A 726 45.96 44.05 9.52
CA ALA A 726 45.01 43.04 9.10
C ALA A 726 43.96 42.77 10.18
N SER A 727 44.39 42.40 11.39
CA SER A 727 43.46 42.05 12.48
C SER A 727 42.59 43.21 12.96
N GLN A 728 43.09 44.46 12.90
CA GLN A 728 42.27 45.65 13.23
C GLN A 728 41.28 46.04 12.11
N THR A 729 41.32 45.38 10.95
CA THR A 729 40.38 45.59 9.82
C THR A 729 39.60 44.34 9.42
N GLY A 730 39.71 43.25 10.18
CA GLY A 730 39.01 41.99 9.89
C GLY A 730 39.51 41.26 8.63
N GLY A 731 40.78 41.46 8.26
CA GLY A 731 41.49 40.66 7.25
C GLY A 731 42.61 39.83 7.88
N GLU A 732 43.10 38.84 7.15
CA GLU A 732 44.08 37.87 7.64
C GLU A 732 45.53 38.25 7.36
N SER A 733 46.46 37.63 8.11
CA SER A 733 47.90 37.91 8.01
C SER A 733 48.73 36.67 7.67
N TYR A 734 49.43 36.70 6.54
CA TYR A 734 50.20 35.58 6.01
C TYR A 734 51.68 35.96 5.93
N LEU A 735 52.56 35.02 6.28
CA LEU A 735 54.02 35.22 6.25
C LEU A 735 54.69 34.19 5.33
N ALA A 736 55.13 34.65 4.17
CA ALA A 736 55.91 33.87 3.22
C ALA A 736 57.40 33.96 3.58
N GLN A 737 58.07 32.83 3.84
CA GLN A 737 59.52 32.84 4.12
C GLN A 737 60.35 33.20 2.88
N ASP A 738 59.82 32.88 1.69
CA ASP A 738 60.38 33.17 0.38
C ASP A 738 59.24 33.36 -0.66
N ALA A 739 59.61 33.67 -1.91
CA ALA A 739 58.65 33.88 -2.99
C ALA A 739 57.98 32.60 -3.52
N ASP A 740 58.39 31.41 -3.08
CA ASP A 740 57.82 30.13 -3.50
C ASP A 740 56.59 29.78 -2.64
N ALA A 741 56.65 30.09 -1.34
CA ALA A 741 55.51 30.00 -0.42
C ALA A 741 54.32 30.91 -0.81
N LEU A 742 54.55 31.96 -1.63
CA LEU A 742 53.50 32.87 -2.09
C LEU A 742 52.38 32.16 -2.88
N ALA A 743 52.66 31.04 -3.54
CA ALA A 743 51.64 30.30 -4.29
C ALA A 743 50.56 29.74 -3.37
N GLY A 744 50.95 28.93 -2.37
CA GLY A 744 50.01 28.38 -1.37
C GLY A 744 49.35 29.45 -0.49
N ILE A 745 50.01 30.60 -0.29
CA ILE A 745 49.40 31.74 0.42
C ILE A 745 48.31 32.40 -0.43
N TYR A 746 48.55 32.67 -1.71
CA TYR A 746 47.53 33.23 -2.60
C TYR A 746 46.43 32.23 -2.98
N GLU A 747 46.73 30.94 -2.89
CA GLU A 747 45.76 29.86 -2.96
C GLU A 747 44.86 29.84 -1.71
N ASN A 748 45.40 29.98 -0.49
CA ASN A 748 44.59 30.13 0.71
C ASN A 748 43.81 31.45 0.77
N ILE A 749 44.37 32.56 0.26
CA ILE A 749 43.64 33.83 0.04
C ILE A 749 42.62 33.71 -1.12
N GLY A 750 42.71 32.64 -1.92
CA GLY A 750 41.81 32.30 -3.02
C GLY A 750 41.02 31.02 -2.78
N LYS A 751 40.95 30.52 -1.54
CA LYS A 751 40.00 29.49 -1.13
C LYS A 751 38.66 30.20 -0.98
N LEU A 752 37.73 29.79 -1.83
CA LEU A 752 36.37 30.27 -2.00
C LEU A 752 35.56 29.00 -2.22
N ILE A 753 34.40 28.88 -1.58
CA ILE A 753 33.36 27.95 -2.04
C ILE A 753 32.77 28.57 -3.31
N ASP A 754 32.50 27.76 -4.33
CA ASP A 754 31.76 28.22 -5.50
C ASP A 754 30.29 27.81 -5.33
N ILE A 755 29.40 28.80 -5.22
CA ILE A 755 27.96 28.63 -5.07
C ILE A 755 27.18 29.09 -6.31
N GLU A 756 27.88 29.55 -7.37
CA GLU A 756 27.28 30.02 -8.63
C GLU A 756 27.57 29.09 -9.81
N THR A 757 28.61 28.26 -9.74
CA THR A 757 28.89 27.23 -10.75
C THR A 757 28.12 25.96 -10.42
N ASP A 758 27.15 25.65 -11.27
CA ASP A 758 26.44 24.38 -11.45
C ASP A 758 26.63 24.05 -12.95
N SER A 759 26.95 22.79 -13.25
CA SER A 759 27.69 22.43 -14.48
C SER A 759 26.90 21.55 -15.45
N ASP A 760 25.86 20.87 -14.98
CA ASP A 760 24.89 20.11 -15.76
C ASP A 760 23.45 20.68 -15.65
N GLY A 761 23.09 21.34 -14.55
CA GLY A 761 21.90 22.19 -14.42
C GLY A 761 20.82 21.67 -13.48
N ASP A 762 21.15 20.83 -12.49
CA ASP A 762 20.20 20.24 -11.53
C ASP A 762 19.74 21.24 -10.45
N GLY A 763 20.66 22.08 -9.95
CA GLY A 763 20.47 23.01 -8.83
C GLY A 763 21.53 22.92 -7.73
N ILE A 764 22.41 21.91 -7.72
CA ILE A 764 23.48 21.74 -6.74
C ILE A 764 24.81 22.26 -7.33
N PRO A 765 25.50 23.22 -6.67
CA PRO A 765 26.78 23.70 -7.18
C PRO A 765 27.93 22.67 -7.12
N ASP A 766 28.78 22.73 -8.15
CA ASP A 766 29.99 21.95 -8.49
C ASP A 766 30.91 21.59 -7.30
N TRP A 767 30.89 22.43 -6.26
CA TRP A 767 31.68 22.26 -5.04
C TRP A 767 31.00 21.36 -4.02
N TYR A 768 29.69 21.48 -3.83
CA TYR A 768 28.93 20.67 -2.88
C TYR A 768 28.87 19.22 -3.32
N GLU A 769 28.68 18.96 -4.60
CA GLU A 769 28.69 17.60 -5.17
C GLU A 769 29.98 16.80 -4.88
N ASP A 770 31.13 17.48 -4.78
CA ASP A 770 32.42 16.88 -4.41
C ASP A 770 32.62 16.74 -2.88
N HIS A 771 31.77 17.38 -2.05
CA HIS A 771 31.99 17.57 -0.60
C HIS A 771 30.69 17.58 0.26
N LEU A 772 29.59 16.99 -0.20
CA LEU A 772 28.30 17.08 0.47
C LEU A 772 28.33 16.25 1.76
N VAL A 773 27.87 16.83 2.87
CA VAL A 773 27.74 16.13 4.15
C VAL A 773 26.28 16.19 4.59
N LEU A 774 25.75 15.09 5.08
CA LEU A 774 24.39 15.01 5.62
C LEU A 774 24.38 15.34 7.12
N PHE A 775 23.19 15.54 7.68
CA PHE A 775 23.01 15.89 9.09
C PHE A 775 23.54 14.83 10.09
N ASN A 776 23.70 13.59 9.62
CA ASN A 776 24.24 12.44 10.35
C ASN A 776 25.78 12.33 10.24
N GLY A 777 26.43 13.22 9.48
CA GLY A 777 27.88 13.25 9.26
C GLY A 777 28.37 12.41 8.07
N VAL A 778 27.50 11.62 7.43
CA VAL A 778 27.81 10.85 6.22
C VAL A 778 28.15 11.81 5.08
N SER A 779 29.16 11.48 4.29
CA SER A 779 29.55 12.29 3.12
C SER A 779 29.00 11.66 1.84
N LEU A 780 28.05 12.34 1.19
CA LEU A 780 27.61 11.97 -0.17
C LEU A 780 28.58 12.52 -1.21
N LYS A 781 28.57 11.91 -2.40
CA LYS A 781 29.33 12.39 -3.55
C LYS A 781 28.58 12.14 -4.85
N LEU A 782 28.39 13.22 -5.60
CA LEU A 782 27.62 13.30 -6.84
C LEU A 782 28.56 13.48 -8.07
N ASP A 783 28.04 13.41 -9.29
CA ASP A 783 28.81 13.65 -10.55
C ASP A 783 28.24 14.77 -11.43
N LYS A 784 28.65 16.00 -11.11
CA LYS A 784 28.62 17.32 -11.80
C LYS A 784 28.85 17.46 -13.31
N ASN A 785 28.55 16.40 -14.04
CA ASN A 785 28.49 16.34 -15.49
C ASN A 785 27.25 15.50 -15.92
N ASN A 786 26.38 15.16 -14.97
CA ASN A 786 25.34 14.14 -15.03
C ASN A 786 24.32 14.38 -13.87
N PRO A 787 23.21 15.10 -14.13
CA PRO A 787 22.30 15.67 -13.11
C PRO A 787 21.26 14.63 -12.63
N ASP A 788 21.72 13.41 -12.35
CA ASP A 788 20.96 12.16 -12.12
C ASP A 788 22.02 11.08 -11.77
N THR A 789 22.60 11.18 -10.57
CA THR A 789 23.88 10.51 -10.22
C THR A 789 23.81 8.99 -10.22
N ASP A 790 22.70 8.38 -9.82
CA ASP A 790 22.54 6.91 -9.81
C ASP A 790 21.78 6.34 -11.02
N GLY A 791 20.93 7.15 -11.67
CA GLY A 791 20.25 6.81 -12.91
C GLY A 791 18.77 6.41 -12.79
N ASP A 792 18.09 6.68 -11.68
CA ASP A 792 16.66 6.37 -11.51
C ASP A 792 15.74 7.27 -12.37
N GLY A 793 16.10 8.55 -12.53
CA GLY A 793 15.39 9.54 -13.33
C GLY A 793 14.89 10.79 -12.58
N ILE A 794 15.06 10.88 -11.26
CA ILE A 794 14.98 12.12 -10.48
C ILE A 794 16.35 12.84 -10.57
N PRO A 795 16.40 14.17 -10.71
CA PRO A 795 17.65 14.91 -10.58
C PRO A 795 18.11 15.07 -9.13
N ASP A 796 19.42 14.99 -8.85
CA ASP A 796 19.98 15.15 -7.50
C ASP A 796 19.49 16.45 -6.81
N GLY A 797 19.38 17.55 -7.55
CA GLY A 797 18.85 18.84 -7.09
C GLY A 797 17.33 18.92 -6.90
N GLU A 798 16.56 17.91 -7.32
CA GLU A 798 15.18 17.71 -6.89
C GLU A 798 15.12 16.76 -5.66
N GLU A 799 16.07 15.83 -5.52
CA GLU A 799 16.21 14.97 -4.33
C GLU A 799 16.74 15.70 -3.09
N ILE A 800 17.54 16.76 -3.25
CA ILE A 800 18.04 17.58 -2.12
C ILE A 800 17.14 18.82 -1.96
N ASP A 801 16.12 18.75 -1.09
CA ASP A 801 15.16 19.84 -0.77
C ASP A 801 15.85 21.20 -0.59
N ARG A 802 17.01 21.21 0.10
CA ARG A 802 17.90 22.37 0.21
C ARG A 802 19.25 22.01 0.82
N LEU A 803 20.19 22.94 0.67
CA LEU A 803 21.38 23.04 1.51
C LEU A 803 21.12 23.94 2.72
N ASP A 804 21.37 23.45 3.94
CA ASP A 804 21.21 24.21 5.19
C ASP A 804 22.57 24.70 5.75
N TYR A 805 22.65 25.99 6.10
CA TYR A 805 23.92 26.71 6.35
C TYR A 805 24.13 27.09 7.83
N ARG A 806 24.99 26.34 8.53
CA ARG A 806 25.33 26.56 9.96
C ARG A 806 26.59 27.40 10.12
N TYR A 807 26.44 28.71 10.32
CA TYR A 807 27.56 29.64 10.54
C TYR A 807 28.07 29.65 11.99
N ASN A 808 29.38 29.88 12.17
CA ASN A 808 29.96 30.13 13.49
C ASN A 808 29.63 31.53 14.04
N ALA A 809 29.95 31.78 15.31
CA ALA A 809 29.51 32.97 16.05
C ALA A 809 30.00 34.33 15.51
N ASP A 810 31.04 34.37 14.67
CA ASP A 810 31.52 35.56 13.98
C ASP A 810 31.32 35.52 12.45
N ARG A 811 30.63 34.48 11.94
CA ARG A 811 30.37 34.20 10.51
C ARG A 811 31.64 34.17 9.65
N THR A 812 32.76 33.70 10.21
CA THR A 812 34.00 33.42 9.46
C THR A 812 34.06 32.01 8.88
N LYS A 813 33.28 31.09 9.45
CA LYS A 813 33.21 29.67 9.03
C LYS A 813 31.78 29.17 8.94
N VAL A 814 31.55 28.16 8.11
CA VAL A 814 30.26 27.50 7.90
C VAL A 814 30.44 25.98 7.90
N ILE A 815 29.39 25.27 8.33
CA ILE A 815 29.13 23.88 7.97
C ILE A 815 27.88 23.94 7.08
N VAL A 816 27.93 23.33 5.90
CA VAL A 816 26.76 23.20 5.01
C VAL A 816 26.36 21.73 4.99
N THR A 817 25.08 21.45 5.16
CA THR A 817 24.54 20.09 5.09
C THR A 817 23.43 19.98 4.07
N GLY A 818 23.39 18.87 3.33
CA GLY A 818 22.22 18.53 2.51
C GLY A 818 21.05 18.09 3.37
N ARG A 819 19.85 18.55 3.03
CA ARG A 819 18.59 17.99 3.51
C ARG A 819 18.03 17.11 2.41
N LEU A 820 17.91 15.81 2.69
CA LEU A 820 17.34 14.83 1.78
C LEU A 820 15.82 15.04 1.65
N ILE A 821 15.31 14.81 0.45
CA ILE A 821 14.06 14.10 0.23
C ILE A 821 14.50 12.64 0.18
N THR A 822 14.87 12.16 -1.00
CA THR A 822 15.56 10.89 -1.27
C THR A 822 17.09 11.08 -1.26
N ASN A 823 17.83 10.01 -1.53
CA ASN A 823 19.29 9.95 -1.47
C ASN A 823 19.87 9.73 -2.88
N PRO A 824 20.46 10.77 -3.51
CA PRO A 824 20.94 10.78 -4.92
C PRO A 824 22.18 9.92 -5.20
N THR A 825 22.32 8.81 -4.49
CA THR A 825 23.33 7.77 -4.71
C THR A 825 22.73 6.36 -4.62
N LEU A 826 21.41 6.23 -4.43
CA LEU A 826 20.64 5.01 -4.21
C LEU A 826 19.25 5.08 -4.90
N VAL A 827 19.12 4.44 -6.07
CA VAL A 827 17.87 4.18 -6.83
C VAL A 827 16.67 3.67 -6.00
N ASP A 828 16.91 3.15 -4.80
CA ASP A 828 15.92 2.75 -3.78
C ASP A 828 16.51 3.24 -2.45
N SER A 829 16.09 4.43 -2.01
CA SER A 829 16.71 5.18 -0.91
C SER A 829 16.57 4.53 0.46
N TYR A 830 15.55 3.66 0.62
CA TYR A 830 15.17 3.07 1.90
C TYR A 830 15.47 1.56 1.95
N GLY A 831 15.88 0.95 0.83
CA GLY A 831 16.23 -0.46 0.70
C GLY A 831 15.01 -1.39 0.75
N ASP A 832 13.85 -0.85 0.43
CA ASP A 832 12.54 -1.38 0.78
C ASP A 832 12.00 -2.33 -0.33
N GLY A 833 12.18 -1.95 -1.59
CA GLY A 833 11.37 -2.52 -2.67
C GLY A 833 11.06 -1.68 -3.88
N ILE A 834 10.78 -0.41 -3.64
CA ILE A 834 10.31 0.55 -4.64
C ILE A 834 11.51 1.43 -5.03
N ALA A 835 11.59 1.81 -6.30
CA ALA A 835 12.55 2.83 -6.73
C ALA A 835 11.94 4.21 -6.52
N ASP A 836 12.74 5.19 -6.16
CA ASP A 836 12.25 6.49 -5.70
C ASP A 836 11.38 7.20 -6.78
N ALA A 837 11.76 7.12 -8.06
CA ALA A 837 10.96 7.58 -9.20
C ALA A 837 9.65 6.80 -9.48
N ASP A 838 9.48 5.60 -8.92
CA ASP A 838 8.26 4.78 -9.01
C ASP A 838 7.32 4.99 -7.80
N GLU A 839 7.72 5.76 -6.78
CA GLU A 839 6.88 6.07 -5.61
C GLU A 839 5.74 7.06 -5.94
N PRO A 840 4.47 6.72 -5.66
CA PRO A 840 3.34 7.61 -5.87
C PRO A 840 3.15 8.62 -4.71
N ASP A 841 3.60 9.86 -4.97
CA ASP A 841 3.46 11.15 -4.25
C ASP A 841 2.19 11.40 -3.36
N PRO A 842 1.03 10.71 -3.53
CA PRO A 842 -0.09 10.86 -2.58
C PRO A 842 -0.57 9.58 -1.86
N THR A 843 0.18 8.46 -1.83
CA THR A 843 -0.26 7.24 -1.09
C THR A 843 0.76 6.67 -0.10
N THR A 844 2.02 6.53 -0.44
CA THR A 844 3.10 6.17 0.50
C THR A 844 3.79 7.46 0.98
N ASP A 845 4.39 7.46 2.17
CA ASP A 845 5.27 8.56 2.59
C ASP A 845 6.71 8.23 2.16
N PRO A 846 7.26 8.88 1.12
CA PRO A 846 8.60 8.58 0.63
C PRO A 846 9.71 8.90 1.67
N MET A 847 9.39 9.45 2.84
CA MET A 847 10.35 9.62 3.95
C MET A 847 10.37 8.43 4.92
N ASN A 848 9.49 7.44 4.76
CA ASN A 848 9.17 6.43 5.76
C ASN A 848 8.80 5.07 5.15
N PRO A 849 9.65 4.03 5.23
CA PRO A 849 9.44 2.75 4.54
C PRO A 849 8.33 1.85 5.14
N ASP A 850 7.62 2.32 6.17
CA ASP A 850 6.51 1.66 6.87
C ASP A 850 5.47 2.76 7.18
N THR A 851 4.66 3.10 6.17
CA THR A 851 3.81 4.31 6.16
C THR A 851 2.72 4.29 7.23
N ASP A 852 2.21 3.13 7.62
CA ASP A 852 1.10 3.00 8.57
C ASP A 852 1.47 2.42 9.95
N GLY A 853 2.65 1.82 10.09
CA GLY A 853 3.21 1.37 11.35
C GLY A 853 2.94 -0.09 11.72
N ASP A 854 2.37 -0.91 10.82
CA ASP A 854 1.99 -2.29 11.13
C ASP A 854 3.19 -3.22 11.39
N GLY A 855 4.33 -3.01 10.71
CA GLY A 855 5.55 -3.83 10.79
C GLY A 855 5.97 -4.52 9.49
N LEU A 856 5.20 -4.36 8.41
CA LEU A 856 5.62 -4.60 7.03
C LEU A 856 6.30 -3.34 6.46
N THR A 857 6.89 -3.44 5.26
CA THR A 857 7.34 -2.25 4.51
C THR A 857 6.40 -2.01 3.34
N ASP A 858 6.24 -0.74 2.95
CA ASP A 858 5.38 -0.32 1.84
C ASP A 858 5.63 -1.15 0.57
N GLY A 859 6.90 -1.38 0.24
CA GLY A 859 7.33 -2.22 -0.87
C GLY A 859 7.09 -3.71 -0.64
N ASP A 860 7.12 -4.25 0.59
CA ASP A 860 6.77 -5.66 0.86
C ASP A 860 5.25 -5.89 0.81
N GLU A 861 4.47 -4.89 1.18
CA GLU A 861 3.02 -4.81 0.98
C GLU A 861 2.62 -4.63 -0.48
N VAL A 862 3.20 -3.68 -1.21
CA VAL A 862 2.99 -3.49 -2.65
C VAL A 862 3.36 -4.76 -3.41
N ARG A 863 4.44 -5.47 -3.00
CA ARG A 863 4.78 -6.83 -3.50
C ARG A 863 3.71 -7.89 -3.19
N ARG A 864 2.94 -7.76 -2.11
CA ARG A 864 1.80 -8.65 -1.77
C ARG A 864 0.49 -8.21 -2.42
N ASN A 865 0.38 -6.93 -2.77
CA ASN A 865 -0.85 -6.17 -2.96
C ASN A 865 -1.66 -6.04 -1.65
N PHE A 866 -0.99 -5.65 -0.56
CA PHE A 866 -1.62 -5.16 0.68
C PHE A 866 -1.92 -3.64 0.57
N ASP A 867 -2.14 -2.91 1.67
CA ASP A 867 -2.62 -1.51 1.68
C ASP A 867 -1.83 -0.63 2.68
N PRO A 868 -0.68 -0.04 2.26
CA PRO A 868 0.31 0.60 3.14
C PRO A 868 -0.12 1.97 3.68
N THR A 869 -1.34 2.04 4.20
CA THR A 869 -2.02 3.25 4.71
C THR A 869 -3.05 2.92 5.81
N SER A 870 -3.15 1.65 6.23
CA SER A 870 -4.23 1.11 7.05
C SER A 870 -3.80 -0.23 7.69
N PRO A 871 -3.29 -0.25 8.94
CA PRO A 871 -2.72 -1.46 9.55
C PRO A 871 -3.76 -2.52 9.95
N ASP A 872 -5.06 -2.20 9.83
CA ASP A 872 -6.21 -3.12 9.91
C ASP A 872 -7.23 -2.67 8.83
N PRO A 873 -7.16 -3.19 7.59
CA PRO A 873 -8.00 -2.72 6.48
C PRO A 873 -9.44 -3.23 6.47
N ASP A 874 -9.82 -4.19 7.33
CA ASP A 874 -11.19 -4.73 7.37
C ASP A 874 -11.92 -4.65 8.72
N GLY A 875 -11.20 -4.35 9.80
CA GLY A 875 -11.73 -3.97 11.10
C GLY A 875 -11.99 -5.13 12.05
N ASP A 876 -11.22 -6.22 11.95
CA ASP A 876 -11.32 -7.37 12.86
C ASP A 876 -10.38 -7.31 14.08
N GLY A 877 -9.46 -6.34 14.10
CA GLY A 877 -8.51 -6.10 15.18
C GLY A 877 -7.18 -6.84 15.04
N ARG A 878 -6.99 -7.62 13.97
CA ARG A 878 -5.67 -8.14 13.57
C ARG A 878 -4.94 -7.11 12.71
N ARG A 879 -3.64 -7.35 12.49
CA ARG A 879 -2.79 -6.57 11.57
C ARG A 879 -2.33 -7.42 10.39
N ASP A 880 -2.04 -6.78 9.26
CA ASP A 880 -1.51 -7.42 8.05
C ASP A 880 -0.26 -8.28 8.35
N ASP A 881 0.62 -7.85 9.27
CA ASP A 881 1.80 -8.60 9.74
C ASP A 881 1.42 -9.97 10.35
N ARG A 882 0.36 -10.01 11.16
CA ARG A 882 -0.13 -11.22 11.84
C ARG A 882 -0.92 -12.12 10.92
N GLU A 883 -1.80 -11.57 10.10
CA GLU A 883 -2.53 -12.34 9.11
C GLU A 883 -1.61 -12.95 8.05
N LEU A 884 -0.56 -12.24 7.65
CA LEU A 884 0.49 -12.76 6.80
C LEU A 884 1.25 -13.93 7.45
N ALA A 885 1.47 -13.88 8.77
CA ALA A 885 2.08 -14.97 9.53
C ALA A 885 1.16 -16.20 9.63
N ASP A 886 -0.15 -15.98 9.77
CA ASP A 886 -1.19 -17.01 9.88
C ASP A 886 -1.67 -17.59 8.52
N ASP A 887 -1.24 -17.01 7.39
CA ASP A 887 -1.69 -17.33 6.01
C ASP A 887 -3.19 -17.04 5.81
N THR A 888 -3.70 -15.99 6.47
CA THR A 888 -5.04 -15.42 6.30
C THR A 888 -5.03 -14.15 5.43
N SER A 889 -5.96 -13.19 5.56
CA SER A 889 -6.27 -12.21 4.51
C SER A 889 -6.90 -10.88 5.01
N PRO A 890 -6.14 -9.77 5.01
CA PRO A 890 -6.49 -8.46 5.63
C PRO A 890 -7.54 -7.61 4.89
N TYR A 891 -8.51 -8.29 4.29
CA TYR A 891 -9.64 -7.71 3.54
C TYR A 891 -10.94 -8.50 3.76
N VAL A 892 -10.91 -9.55 4.58
CA VAL A 892 -12.00 -10.49 4.75
C VAL A 892 -12.09 -11.09 6.17
N TYR A 893 -12.16 -10.27 7.22
CA TYR A 893 -12.70 -10.52 8.58
C TYR A 893 -12.71 -12.00 9.01
N ASP A 894 -11.77 -12.39 9.86
CA ASP A 894 -11.51 -13.79 10.19
C ASP A 894 -12.41 -14.35 11.29
N LYS A 895 -13.70 -14.39 10.95
CA LYS A 895 -14.77 -15.09 11.68
C LYS A 895 -14.27 -16.39 12.31
N ALA A 896 -14.54 -16.58 13.59
CA ALA A 896 -14.21 -17.81 14.29
C ALA A 896 -14.97 -19.01 13.67
N TRP A 897 -14.44 -20.23 13.81
CA TRP A 897 -14.96 -21.40 13.09
C TRP A 897 -16.44 -21.70 13.41
N TYR A 898 -16.92 -21.38 14.63
CA TYR A 898 -18.31 -21.55 15.04
C TYR A 898 -19.23 -20.51 14.39
N GLU A 899 -18.76 -19.27 14.19
CA GLU A 899 -19.48 -18.26 13.41
C GLU A 899 -19.58 -18.66 11.95
N GLN A 900 -18.48 -19.20 11.38
CA GLN A 900 -18.48 -19.74 10.02
C GLN A 900 -19.52 -20.87 9.89
N PHE A 901 -19.58 -21.79 10.86
CA PHE A 901 -20.59 -22.85 10.90
C PHE A 901 -22.02 -22.29 11.05
N ALA A 902 -22.23 -21.29 11.92
CA ALA A 902 -23.52 -20.63 12.11
C ALA A 902 -23.99 -19.95 10.83
N CYS A 903 -23.19 -19.05 10.24
CA CYS A 903 -23.44 -18.42 8.94
C CYS A 903 -23.79 -19.45 7.86
N PHE A 904 -23.00 -20.53 7.77
CA PHE A 904 -23.20 -21.59 6.78
C PHE A 904 -24.51 -22.36 6.97
N VAL A 905 -24.85 -22.78 8.21
CA VAL A 905 -26.08 -23.51 8.53
C VAL A 905 -27.31 -22.62 8.36
N VAL A 906 -27.24 -21.38 8.84
CA VAL A 906 -28.27 -20.35 8.67
C VAL A 906 -28.55 -20.11 7.19
N GLY A 907 -27.49 -19.96 6.37
CA GLY A 907 -27.59 -19.92 4.92
C GLY A 907 -28.20 -21.18 4.30
N ALA A 908 -27.77 -22.37 4.71
CA ALA A 908 -28.25 -23.64 4.15
C ALA A 908 -29.72 -23.96 4.49
N LEU A 909 -30.21 -23.53 5.66
CA LEU A 909 -31.58 -23.78 6.12
C LEU A 909 -32.56 -22.68 5.69
N ALA A 910 -32.11 -21.42 5.64
CA ALA A 910 -32.94 -20.31 5.14
C ALA A 910 -32.91 -20.18 3.61
N GLY A 911 -31.82 -20.57 2.92
CA GLY A 911 -31.69 -20.43 1.46
C GLY A 911 -31.86 -18.98 1.01
N ASP A 912 -32.62 -18.76 -0.07
CA ASP A 912 -32.89 -17.43 -0.67
C ASP A 912 -33.74 -16.47 0.22
N PHE A 913 -33.84 -16.71 1.53
CA PHE A 913 -34.63 -15.90 2.48
C PHE A 913 -33.81 -15.04 3.45
N ILE A 914 -32.49 -15.21 3.54
CA ILE A 914 -31.61 -14.30 4.29
C ILE A 914 -30.86 -13.43 3.29
N THR A 915 -30.91 -12.11 3.51
CA THR A 915 -30.40 -11.08 2.60
C THR A 915 -28.98 -10.63 2.93
N ASP A 916 -28.23 -11.46 3.66
CA ASP A 916 -26.78 -11.34 3.67
C ASP A 916 -26.24 -11.80 2.30
N ASP A 917 -26.19 -10.83 1.40
CA ASP A 917 -25.75 -10.95 0.01
C ASP A 917 -24.24 -10.60 -0.10
N ASP A 918 -23.53 -10.35 1.02
CA ASP A 918 -22.13 -9.92 1.09
C ASP A 918 -21.22 -10.87 1.91
N ASP A 919 -21.75 -11.64 2.87
CA ASP A 919 -21.01 -12.73 3.53
C ASP A 919 -20.80 -13.95 2.61
N PRO A 920 -19.54 -14.31 2.27
CA PRO A 920 -19.26 -15.46 1.41
C PRO A 920 -19.67 -16.80 2.04
N VAL A 921 -19.68 -16.91 3.37
CA VAL A 921 -19.95 -18.18 4.08
C VAL A 921 -21.45 -18.50 4.10
N THR A 922 -22.28 -17.53 4.48
CA THR A 922 -23.75 -17.61 4.39
C THR A 922 -24.19 -17.90 2.97
N LEU A 923 -23.65 -17.18 1.98
CA LEU A 923 -23.99 -17.45 0.58
C LEU A 923 -23.59 -18.85 0.11
N ALA A 924 -22.43 -19.38 0.54
CA ALA A 924 -22.04 -20.75 0.24
C ALA A 924 -23.06 -21.75 0.80
N GLY A 925 -23.51 -21.57 2.05
CA GLY A 925 -24.60 -22.34 2.64
C GLY A 925 -25.88 -22.29 1.80
N GLN A 926 -26.32 -21.09 1.42
CA GLN A 926 -27.51 -20.88 0.58
C GLN A 926 -27.41 -21.55 -0.82
N ILE A 927 -26.21 -21.66 -1.38
CA ILE A 927 -25.96 -22.34 -2.67
C ILE A 927 -26.04 -23.86 -2.53
N ILE A 928 -25.63 -24.42 -1.38
CA ILE A 928 -25.47 -25.87 -1.18
C ILE A 928 -26.75 -26.52 -0.61
N GLY A 929 -27.51 -25.83 0.26
CA GLY A 929 -28.71 -26.37 0.95
C GLY A 929 -29.93 -26.75 0.08
N GLY A 930 -29.84 -26.62 -1.24
CA GLY A 930 -30.98 -26.77 -2.17
C GLY A 930 -31.46 -28.20 -2.49
N VAL A 931 -30.91 -29.25 -1.87
CA VAL A 931 -31.14 -30.68 -2.20
C VAL A 931 -31.25 -31.54 -0.90
N ILE A 932 -31.74 -32.79 -0.94
CA ILE A 932 -32.33 -33.54 0.22
C ILE A 932 -32.26 -35.09 0.02
N PRO A 933 -32.20 -36.01 1.03
CA PRO A 933 -31.56 -36.04 2.38
C PRO A 933 -30.64 -37.31 2.58
N THR A 934 -30.08 -37.78 3.73
CA THR A 934 -30.05 -37.50 5.21
C THR A 934 -28.68 -37.94 5.78
N SER A 935 -28.15 -37.30 6.83
CA SER A 935 -26.93 -37.71 7.61
C SER A 935 -27.00 -37.26 9.09
N ASP A 936 -25.93 -37.48 9.89
CA ASP A 936 -25.72 -37.02 11.30
C ASP A 936 -25.10 -35.61 11.34
N VAL A 937 -25.36 -34.82 12.39
CA VAL A 937 -24.93 -33.42 12.53
C VAL A 937 -23.52 -33.29 13.13
N ARG A 938 -23.00 -34.26 13.89
CA ARG A 938 -21.62 -34.18 14.45
C ARG A 938 -20.55 -34.24 13.37
N ASP A 939 -20.78 -35.07 12.34
CA ASP A 939 -19.99 -35.02 11.10
C ASP A 939 -20.05 -33.63 10.42
N ALA A 940 -21.00 -32.74 10.73
CA ALA A 940 -21.08 -31.43 10.10
C ALA A 940 -20.06 -30.44 10.67
N ILE A 941 -19.91 -30.44 11.99
CA ILE A 941 -19.04 -29.50 12.71
C ILE A 941 -17.58 -29.88 12.56
N ALA A 942 -17.25 -31.17 12.72
CA ALA A 942 -15.91 -31.69 12.42
C ALA A 942 -15.45 -31.33 11.01
N ASN A 943 -16.37 -31.29 10.02
CA ASN A 943 -16.03 -30.90 8.66
C ASN A 943 -15.97 -29.37 8.42
N VAL A 944 -16.64 -28.52 9.22
CA VAL A 944 -16.33 -27.05 9.20
C VAL A 944 -15.01 -26.74 9.90
N LYS A 945 -14.74 -27.35 11.07
CA LYS A 945 -13.43 -27.27 11.78
C LYS A 945 -12.26 -27.82 10.92
N HIS A 946 -12.55 -28.41 9.76
CA HIS A 946 -11.60 -28.86 8.73
C HIS A 946 -11.79 -28.25 7.32
N GLY A 947 -12.72 -27.29 7.15
CA GLY A 947 -12.96 -26.60 5.88
C GLY A 947 -13.66 -27.39 4.75
N ASP A 948 -14.08 -28.64 4.99
CA ASP A 948 -14.90 -29.41 4.04
C ASP A 948 -16.38 -29.02 4.18
N TYR A 949 -16.72 -27.81 3.72
CA TYR A 949 -18.11 -27.33 3.73
C TYR A 949 -19.06 -28.18 2.86
N ALA A 950 -18.53 -29.03 1.97
CA ALA A 950 -19.30 -30.05 1.28
C ALA A 950 -19.79 -31.09 2.28
N PHE A 951 -18.86 -31.71 3.02
CA PHE A 951 -19.24 -32.64 4.07
C PHE A 951 -20.03 -31.96 5.18
N ALA A 952 -19.75 -30.70 5.54
CA ALA A 952 -20.59 -29.95 6.48
C ALA A 952 -22.08 -29.93 6.07
N ALA A 953 -22.39 -29.56 4.82
CA ALA A 953 -23.77 -29.59 4.32
C ALA A 953 -24.29 -31.02 4.05
N ILE A 954 -23.43 -31.95 3.66
CA ILE A 954 -23.78 -33.37 3.49
C ILE A 954 -24.02 -34.04 4.85
N SER A 955 -23.57 -33.47 5.96
CA SER A 955 -23.81 -33.97 7.31
C SER A 955 -25.03 -33.28 7.94
N ALA A 956 -25.07 -31.95 7.92
CA ALA A 956 -26.23 -31.16 8.35
C ALA A 956 -27.51 -31.41 7.52
N ALA A 957 -27.41 -31.93 6.28
CA ALA A 957 -28.58 -32.16 5.41
C ALA A 957 -28.57 -33.46 4.55
N GLY A 958 -27.43 -34.12 4.28
CA GLY A 958 -27.36 -35.40 3.55
C GLY A 958 -27.63 -35.33 2.05
N ILE A 959 -26.61 -35.25 1.18
CA ILE A 959 -26.88 -35.04 -0.25
C ILE A 959 -25.84 -35.63 -1.23
N VAL A 960 -26.31 -36.02 -2.42
CA VAL A 960 -25.54 -36.22 -3.66
C VAL A 960 -26.14 -35.33 -4.78
N PRO A 961 -25.35 -34.59 -5.58
CA PRO A 961 -25.88 -33.54 -6.45
C PRO A 961 -26.65 -34.03 -7.68
N ALA A 962 -27.81 -33.41 -7.94
CA ALA A 962 -28.57 -33.56 -9.18
C ALA A 962 -28.14 -32.51 -10.21
N ALA A 963 -28.01 -32.90 -11.49
CA ALA A 963 -27.36 -32.08 -12.52
C ALA A 963 -28.08 -30.76 -12.93
N GLY A 964 -29.27 -30.48 -12.38
CA GLY A 964 -30.05 -29.27 -12.68
C GLY A 964 -29.58 -28.04 -11.88
N ASP A 965 -29.65 -28.11 -10.56
CA ASP A 965 -29.62 -26.93 -9.68
C ASP A 965 -28.26 -26.23 -9.59
N ALA A 966 -27.16 -26.92 -9.93
CA ALA A 966 -25.85 -26.29 -10.09
C ALA A 966 -25.80 -25.17 -11.17
N ALA A 967 -26.82 -25.06 -12.05
CA ALA A 967 -26.98 -23.90 -12.93
C ALA A 967 -27.54 -22.66 -12.20
N LYS A 968 -28.40 -22.84 -11.18
CA LYS A 968 -28.89 -21.76 -10.31
C LYS A 968 -27.78 -21.28 -9.38
N GLY A 969 -27.06 -22.21 -8.75
CA GLY A 969 -25.91 -21.90 -7.89
C GLY A 969 -24.84 -21.09 -8.63
N ALA A 970 -24.52 -21.48 -9.87
CA ALA A 970 -23.57 -20.73 -10.71
C ALA A 970 -24.09 -19.32 -11.10
N ALA A 971 -25.40 -19.17 -11.29
CA ALA A 971 -26.02 -17.86 -11.50
C ALA A 971 -26.03 -16.99 -10.24
N LYS A 972 -26.08 -17.58 -9.04
CA LYS A 972 -26.05 -16.84 -7.76
C LYS A 972 -24.64 -16.41 -7.38
N ALA A 973 -23.69 -17.34 -7.34
CA ALA A 973 -22.26 -17.03 -7.11
C ALA A 973 -21.73 -16.02 -8.15
N GLY A 974 -22.08 -16.18 -9.42
CA GLY A 974 -21.70 -15.23 -10.47
C GLY A 974 -22.36 -13.84 -10.39
N ARG A 975 -23.35 -13.62 -9.51
CA ARG A 975 -23.86 -12.28 -9.18
C ARG A 975 -23.16 -11.67 -7.97
N PHE A 976 -22.86 -12.46 -6.94
CA PHE A 976 -22.04 -12.03 -5.80
C PHE A 976 -20.68 -11.51 -6.27
N ILE A 977 -19.96 -12.31 -7.07
CA ILE A 977 -18.64 -12.00 -7.64
C ILE A 977 -18.69 -10.81 -8.64
N LEU A 978 -19.88 -10.38 -9.07
CA LEU A 978 -20.07 -9.19 -9.91
C LEU A 978 -20.39 -7.93 -9.08
N ARG A 979 -20.92 -8.08 -7.85
CA ARG A 979 -21.14 -6.98 -6.91
C ARG A 979 -19.87 -6.71 -6.12
N ASN A 980 -19.34 -7.75 -5.50
CA ASN A 980 -18.05 -7.77 -4.81
C ASN A 980 -16.98 -8.07 -5.86
N ILE A 981 -16.81 -7.11 -6.77
CA ILE A 981 -15.87 -7.14 -7.90
C ILE A 981 -14.64 -6.28 -7.62
N ASP A 982 -14.85 -5.18 -6.88
CA ASP A 982 -13.82 -4.30 -6.32
C ASP A 982 -13.21 -4.91 -5.04
N ASP A 983 -13.89 -5.90 -4.46
CA ASP A 983 -13.39 -6.80 -3.40
C ASP A 983 -13.16 -8.21 -3.98
N PRO A 984 -11.97 -8.46 -4.56
CA PRO A 984 -11.66 -9.77 -5.12
C PRO A 984 -11.44 -10.84 -4.03
N ALA A 985 -11.21 -10.46 -2.77
CA ALA A 985 -10.88 -11.34 -1.66
C ALA A 985 -12.14 -12.06 -1.14
N LYS A 986 -13.24 -11.34 -0.87
CA LYS A 986 -14.56 -11.93 -0.61
C LYS A 986 -15.01 -12.85 -1.76
N ALA A 987 -14.75 -12.45 -3.01
CA ALA A 987 -15.01 -13.28 -4.18
C ALA A 987 -14.13 -14.55 -4.20
N ALA A 988 -12.87 -14.48 -3.78
CA ALA A 988 -11.96 -15.62 -3.72
C ALA A 988 -12.26 -16.56 -2.54
N ARG A 989 -12.64 -16.06 -1.35
CA ARG A 989 -13.10 -16.85 -0.19
C ARG A 989 -14.35 -17.67 -0.56
N LEU A 990 -15.36 -17.05 -1.18
CA LEU A 990 -16.53 -17.77 -1.74
C LEU A 990 -16.11 -18.82 -2.78
N LEU A 991 -15.21 -18.46 -3.69
CA LEU A 991 -14.75 -19.39 -4.72
C LEU A 991 -13.98 -20.57 -4.13
N ALA A 992 -13.14 -20.38 -3.11
CA ALA A 992 -12.43 -21.46 -2.43
C ALA A 992 -13.42 -22.47 -1.83
N ILE A 993 -14.37 -21.99 -1.01
CA ILE A 993 -15.43 -22.79 -0.40
C ILE A 993 -16.20 -23.59 -1.46
N LEU A 994 -16.60 -22.95 -2.57
CA LEU A 994 -17.33 -23.61 -3.67
C LEU A 994 -16.45 -24.53 -4.55
N GLU A 995 -15.13 -24.33 -4.59
CA GLU A 995 -14.20 -25.07 -5.45
C GLU A 995 -13.75 -26.40 -4.83
N GLU A 996 -13.68 -26.42 -3.49
CA GLU A 996 -13.69 -27.58 -2.59
C GLU A 996 -15.06 -28.29 -2.65
N SER A 997 -16.12 -27.58 -2.25
CA SER A 997 -17.40 -28.19 -1.86
C SER A 997 -18.36 -28.47 -3.02
N CYS A 998 -18.36 -27.60 -4.02
CA CYS A 998 -19.28 -27.69 -5.15
C CYS A 998 -18.57 -27.47 -6.49
N PRO A 999 -17.54 -28.26 -6.84
CA PRO A 999 -16.77 -28.10 -8.09
C PRO A 999 -17.64 -28.21 -9.36
N SER A 1000 -18.84 -28.79 -9.28
CA SER A 1000 -19.82 -28.83 -10.37
C SER A 1000 -20.61 -27.51 -10.58
N VAL A 1001 -20.66 -26.65 -9.56
CA VAL A 1001 -21.10 -25.25 -9.66
C VAL A 1001 -19.99 -24.43 -10.29
N VAL A 1002 -18.76 -24.54 -9.78
CA VAL A 1002 -17.58 -23.84 -10.32
C VAL A 1002 -17.35 -24.14 -11.81
N ALA A 1003 -17.45 -25.41 -12.21
CA ALA A 1003 -17.37 -25.83 -13.61
C ALA A 1003 -18.53 -25.33 -14.50
N LYS A 1004 -19.58 -24.75 -13.92
CA LYS A 1004 -20.71 -24.11 -14.63
C LYS A 1004 -20.70 -22.58 -14.58
N LEU A 1005 -19.81 -21.95 -13.80
CA LEU A 1005 -19.72 -20.49 -13.72
C LEU A 1005 -19.44 -19.84 -15.08
N GLY A 1006 -18.78 -20.54 -16.02
CA GLY A 1006 -18.57 -20.08 -17.39
C GLY A 1006 -19.84 -19.95 -18.25
N GLY A 1007 -20.99 -20.36 -17.73
CA GLY A 1007 -22.32 -20.10 -18.29
C GLY A 1007 -23.15 -19.11 -17.47
N SER A 1008 -22.53 -18.35 -16.56
CA SER A 1008 -23.14 -17.29 -15.77
C SER A 1008 -22.59 -15.94 -16.24
N ASP A 1009 -23.43 -15.12 -16.89
CA ASP A 1009 -22.95 -13.89 -17.55
C ASP A 1009 -22.31 -12.89 -16.57
N GLY A 1010 -22.70 -12.90 -15.30
CA GLY A 1010 -22.05 -12.10 -14.26
C GLY A 1010 -20.63 -12.58 -13.93
N PHE A 1011 -20.40 -13.89 -13.82
CA PHE A 1011 -19.04 -14.43 -13.66
C PHE A 1011 -18.20 -14.26 -14.93
N VAL A 1012 -18.81 -14.27 -16.12
CA VAL A 1012 -18.11 -13.98 -17.38
C VAL A 1012 -17.69 -12.51 -17.46
N LYS A 1013 -18.54 -11.57 -16.99
CA LYS A 1013 -18.20 -10.15 -16.86
C LYS A 1013 -17.11 -9.93 -15.80
N ALA A 1014 -17.25 -10.49 -14.59
CA ALA A 1014 -16.25 -10.38 -13.53
C ALA A 1014 -14.89 -10.98 -13.92
N ALA A 1015 -14.86 -12.19 -14.51
CA ALA A 1015 -13.63 -12.81 -14.99
C ALA A 1015 -12.94 -12.07 -16.15
N ALA A 1016 -13.64 -11.16 -16.83
CA ALA A 1016 -13.02 -10.21 -17.77
C ALA A 1016 -12.53 -8.95 -17.05
N SER A 1017 -13.28 -8.45 -16.06
CA SER A 1017 -12.93 -7.27 -15.26
C SER A 1017 -11.69 -7.48 -14.38
N PHE A 1018 -11.50 -8.67 -13.80
CA PHE A 1018 -10.28 -9.06 -13.08
C PHE A 1018 -8.99 -9.08 -13.95
N SER A 1019 -9.11 -8.78 -15.26
CA SER A 1019 -7.96 -8.54 -16.16
C SER A 1019 -7.80 -7.07 -16.58
N GLN A 1020 -8.63 -6.18 -16.03
CA GLN A 1020 -8.75 -4.76 -16.36
C GLN A 1020 -8.64 -3.87 -15.11
N THR A 1021 -9.09 -4.33 -13.94
CA THR A 1021 -8.74 -3.74 -12.64
C THR A 1021 -7.25 -3.96 -12.38
N GLY A 1022 -6.50 -2.87 -12.15
CA GLY A 1022 -5.03 -2.89 -12.15
C GLY A 1022 -4.38 -3.49 -10.91
N HIS A 1023 -5.12 -3.56 -9.80
CA HIS A 1023 -4.65 -3.99 -8.49
C HIS A 1023 -5.66 -5.00 -7.94
N ALA A 1024 -5.17 -6.09 -7.37
CA ALA A 1024 -5.99 -7.17 -6.84
C ALA A 1024 -5.46 -7.55 -5.44
N ARG A 1025 -6.03 -6.84 -4.46
CA ARG A 1025 -5.90 -7.05 -3.01
C ARG A 1025 -6.27 -8.47 -2.65
N LEU A 1026 -5.27 -9.35 -2.60
CA LEU A 1026 -5.43 -10.80 -2.57
C LEU A 1026 -4.16 -11.49 -2.07
N THR A 1027 -4.33 -12.45 -1.19
CA THR A 1027 -3.28 -13.39 -0.80
C THR A 1027 -2.83 -14.27 -1.98
N LYS A 1028 -1.64 -14.85 -1.83
CA LYS A 1028 -1.11 -15.91 -2.71
C LYS A 1028 -2.00 -17.16 -2.78
N LYS A 1029 -2.85 -17.39 -1.78
CA LYS A 1029 -3.76 -18.54 -1.62
C LYS A 1029 -5.01 -18.32 -2.46
N GLU A 1030 -5.64 -17.15 -2.32
CA GLU A 1030 -6.79 -16.72 -3.11
C GLU A 1030 -6.48 -16.52 -4.60
N LYS A 1031 -5.33 -15.89 -4.91
CA LYS A 1031 -4.79 -15.80 -6.28
C LYS A 1031 -4.75 -17.19 -6.96
N GLN A 1032 -4.52 -18.28 -6.21
CA GLN A 1032 -4.61 -19.64 -6.75
C GLN A 1032 -6.06 -20.13 -6.90
N HIS A 1033 -6.94 -19.95 -5.90
CA HIS A 1033 -8.34 -20.40 -5.99
C HIS A 1033 -9.13 -19.70 -7.10
N LEU A 1034 -8.97 -18.38 -7.26
CA LEU A 1034 -9.63 -17.61 -8.32
C LEU A 1034 -9.15 -18.05 -9.71
N VAL A 1035 -7.83 -18.21 -9.93
CA VAL A 1035 -7.27 -18.77 -11.17
C VAL A 1035 -7.77 -20.19 -11.42
N LYS A 1036 -7.84 -21.06 -10.40
CA LYS A 1036 -8.29 -22.46 -10.47
C LYS A 1036 -9.78 -22.55 -10.79
N ALA A 1037 -10.61 -21.65 -10.26
CA ALA A 1037 -12.03 -21.52 -10.55
C ALA A 1037 -12.30 -21.04 -11.98
N VAL A 1038 -11.66 -19.95 -12.44
CA VAL A 1038 -11.83 -19.42 -13.80
C VAL A 1038 -11.31 -20.41 -14.86
N ASN A 1039 -10.27 -21.19 -14.54
CA ASN A 1039 -9.85 -22.34 -15.35
C ASN A 1039 -10.89 -23.47 -15.38
N LYS A 1040 -11.41 -23.92 -14.22
CA LYS A 1040 -12.48 -24.93 -14.10
C LYS A 1040 -13.75 -24.52 -14.88
N ALA A 1041 -14.07 -23.24 -14.89
CA ALA A 1041 -15.19 -22.63 -15.62
C ALA A 1041 -14.99 -22.58 -17.16
N GLY A 1042 -13.81 -22.93 -17.68
CA GLY A 1042 -13.48 -22.82 -19.12
C GLY A 1042 -13.23 -21.39 -19.60
N LEU A 1043 -13.09 -20.44 -18.68
CA LEU A 1043 -12.89 -19.01 -18.96
C LEU A 1043 -11.42 -18.59 -18.99
N ALA A 1044 -10.48 -19.53 -18.98
CA ALA A 1044 -9.02 -19.31 -19.01
C ALA A 1044 -8.51 -18.34 -20.11
N LYS A 1045 -9.30 -18.08 -21.16
CA LYS A 1045 -9.05 -17.06 -22.19
C LYS A 1045 -9.14 -15.61 -21.71
N HIS A 1046 -9.77 -15.39 -20.55
CA HIS A 1046 -9.88 -14.09 -19.88
C HIS A 1046 -8.82 -13.94 -18.77
N LEU A 1047 -8.22 -15.05 -18.32
CA LEU A 1047 -7.03 -14.99 -17.47
C LEU A 1047 -5.83 -14.56 -18.31
N VAL A 1048 -5.37 -13.34 -18.08
CA VAL A 1048 -3.94 -13.05 -18.18
C VAL A 1048 -3.21 -13.95 -17.18
N THR A 1049 -2.17 -14.65 -17.63
CA THR A 1049 -1.31 -15.45 -16.73
C THR A 1049 0.16 -15.30 -17.08
N SER A 1050 0.76 -14.24 -16.56
CA SER A 1050 2.18 -14.20 -16.22
C SER A 1050 2.47 -15.17 -15.06
N GLY A 1051 3.73 -15.58 -14.88
CA GLY A 1051 4.10 -16.69 -13.97
C GLY A 1051 4.11 -16.35 -12.48
N ARG A 1052 4.15 -15.05 -12.20
CA ARG A 1052 3.62 -14.28 -11.07
C ARG A 1052 3.19 -12.92 -11.68
N ASP A 1053 2.36 -12.17 -10.96
CA ASP A 1053 2.10 -10.73 -11.11
C ASP A 1053 1.44 -10.29 -12.44
N LEU A 1054 0.64 -9.22 -12.39
CA LEU A 1054 -0.46 -9.01 -13.35
C LEU A 1054 -0.88 -7.53 -13.40
N PRO A 1055 -0.39 -6.74 -14.38
CA PRO A 1055 -1.27 -6.31 -15.48
C PRO A 1055 -0.60 -6.37 -16.86
N ILE A 1056 -1.23 -7.01 -17.86
CA ILE A 1056 -0.60 -7.26 -19.17
C ILE A 1056 -0.53 -6.03 -20.11
N ALA A 1057 -1.25 -4.95 -19.78
CA ALA A 1057 -1.41 -3.80 -20.67
C ALA A 1057 -0.07 -3.09 -20.95
N ALA A 1058 0.71 -2.81 -19.90
CA ALA A 1058 2.03 -2.19 -20.02
C ALA A 1058 3.02 -3.09 -20.79
N THR A 1059 3.06 -4.39 -20.46
CA THR A 1059 4.01 -5.36 -21.05
C THR A 1059 3.87 -5.48 -22.58
N ILE A 1060 2.68 -5.20 -23.13
CA ILE A 1060 2.43 -5.20 -24.58
C ILE A 1060 3.04 -4.00 -25.29
N ASP A 1061 3.17 -2.83 -24.65
CA ASP A 1061 3.81 -1.64 -25.23
C ASP A 1061 5.30 -1.56 -24.90
N THR A 1062 5.74 -1.91 -23.69
CA THR A 1062 7.18 -2.14 -23.41
C THR A 1062 7.74 -3.20 -24.37
N GLY A 1063 6.99 -4.29 -24.60
CA GLY A 1063 7.32 -5.33 -25.57
C GLY A 1063 7.33 -4.89 -27.05
N LYS A 1064 6.78 -3.72 -27.39
CA LYS A 1064 6.97 -3.07 -28.71
C LYS A 1064 8.18 -2.14 -28.70
N ASN A 1065 8.38 -1.37 -27.64
CA ASN A 1065 9.37 -0.31 -27.57
C ASN A 1065 10.81 -0.85 -27.42
N VAL A 1066 11.01 -1.83 -26.53
CA VAL A 1066 12.29 -2.55 -26.32
C VAL A 1066 12.85 -3.20 -27.61
N TRP A 1067 12.00 -3.44 -28.61
CA TRP A 1067 12.39 -4.04 -29.90
C TRP A 1067 12.43 -3.07 -31.10
N ASN A 1068 12.11 -1.79 -30.89
CA ASN A 1068 12.23 -0.74 -31.91
C ASN A 1068 13.52 0.09 -31.76
N GLU A 1069 14.04 0.19 -30.54
CA GLU A 1069 15.35 0.78 -30.22
C GLU A 1069 16.48 0.11 -31.06
N ARG A 1070 17.32 0.93 -31.70
CA ARG A 1070 18.47 0.43 -32.46
C ARG A 1070 19.73 0.48 -31.61
N TRP A 1071 20.31 -0.70 -31.43
CA TRP A 1071 21.61 -1.00 -30.81
C TRP A 1071 21.59 -1.16 -29.28
N LEU A 1072 22.12 -2.31 -28.84
CA LEU A 1072 22.76 -2.60 -27.54
C LEU A 1072 22.69 -1.50 -26.45
N LYS A 1073 21.65 -1.56 -25.60
CA LYS A 1073 21.79 -1.35 -24.14
C LYS A 1073 21.76 -2.71 -23.43
N ARG A 1074 22.06 -2.74 -22.13
CA ARG A 1074 22.48 -3.94 -21.37
C ARG A 1074 21.44 -4.37 -20.33
N GLY A 1075 21.68 -5.57 -19.79
CA GLY A 1075 21.48 -5.94 -18.39
C GLY A 1075 20.11 -5.72 -17.77
N ASP A 1076 19.81 -4.45 -17.52
CA ASP A 1076 19.37 -4.01 -16.21
C ASP A 1076 17.84 -3.84 -16.23
N ILE A 1077 17.35 -3.13 -17.26
CA ILE A 1077 15.96 -2.95 -17.74
C ILE A 1077 15.18 -4.28 -17.98
N ILE A 1078 15.79 -5.45 -17.80
CA ILE A 1078 15.19 -6.77 -18.05
C ILE A 1078 14.85 -7.53 -16.75
N ASP A 1079 15.47 -7.24 -15.61
CA ASP A 1079 15.19 -7.96 -14.35
C ASP A 1079 14.06 -7.27 -13.58
N GLU A 1080 14.20 -5.95 -13.40
CA GLU A 1080 13.21 -4.96 -12.96
C GLU A 1080 11.82 -5.16 -13.60
N HIS A 1081 11.68 -4.80 -14.89
CA HIS A 1081 10.41 -4.80 -15.64
C HIS A 1081 9.77 -6.19 -15.91
N LEU A 1082 10.26 -7.25 -15.26
CA LEU A 1082 9.70 -8.61 -15.34
C LEU A 1082 9.57 -9.33 -13.99
N ASN A 1083 10.15 -8.81 -12.88
CA ASN A 1083 10.13 -9.51 -11.59
C ASN A 1083 9.96 -8.60 -10.35
N GLY A 1084 10.07 -7.27 -10.45
CA GLY A 1084 9.74 -6.33 -9.34
C GLY A 1084 10.51 -6.58 -8.03
N HIS A 1085 11.85 -6.53 -8.08
CA HIS A 1085 12.73 -6.77 -6.93
C HIS A 1085 13.96 -5.84 -6.97
N SER A 1086 13.99 -4.79 -6.14
CA SER A 1086 15.25 -4.12 -5.75
C SER A 1086 16.01 -4.96 -4.71
N THR A 1087 15.30 -5.48 -3.69
CA THR A 1087 15.89 -6.24 -2.59
C THR A 1087 16.41 -7.63 -3.03
N GLY A 1088 17.63 -7.96 -2.62
CA GLY A 1088 18.48 -8.96 -3.29
C GLY A 1088 18.10 -10.45 -3.13
N ARG A 1089 17.01 -10.92 -3.76
CA ARG A 1089 16.54 -12.34 -3.65
C ARG A 1089 16.30 -13.13 -4.97
N GLY A 1090 16.98 -12.78 -6.07
CA GLY A 1090 17.64 -13.78 -6.95
C GLY A 1090 17.00 -14.26 -8.28
N LEU A 1091 17.78 -14.12 -9.36
CA LEU A 1091 17.51 -14.47 -10.77
C LEU A 1091 16.77 -15.80 -11.07
N GLY A 1092 15.51 -15.76 -11.54
CA GLY A 1092 14.90 -16.87 -12.28
C GLY A 1092 13.49 -16.61 -12.85
N ARG A 1093 13.26 -16.74 -14.16
CA ARG A 1093 13.24 -18.05 -14.86
C ARG A 1093 13.75 -18.05 -16.32
N THR A 1094 14.84 -18.77 -16.55
CA THR A 1094 15.18 -19.46 -17.83
C THR A 1094 15.03 -18.67 -19.14
N PHE A 1095 15.87 -17.66 -19.36
CA PHE A 1095 16.23 -17.22 -20.71
C PHE A 1095 17.76 -17.25 -20.88
N PRO A 1096 18.30 -17.93 -21.93
CA PRO A 1096 19.71 -17.82 -22.27
C PRO A 1096 19.94 -16.63 -23.23
N VAL A 1097 20.90 -15.78 -22.88
CA VAL A 1097 21.26 -14.57 -23.64
C VAL A 1097 22.46 -14.85 -24.52
N ALA A 1098 22.52 -14.25 -25.72
CA ALA A 1098 23.68 -14.35 -26.60
C ALA A 1098 24.65 -13.19 -26.33
N ASP A 1099 25.78 -13.47 -25.68
CA ASP A 1099 26.77 -12.43 -25.36
C ASP A 1099 27.74 -12.15 -26.53
N ARG A 1100 28.17 -10.89 -26.59
CA ARG A 1100 29.22 -10.26 -27.41
C ARG A 1100 29.46 -10.81 -28.83
N LEU A 1101 29.23 -9.93 -29.80
CA LEU A 1101 29.39 -10.09 -31.26
C LEU A 1101 30.71 -10.71 -31.74
N GLU A 1102 31.77 -10.70 -30.94
CA GLU A 1102 33.09 -11.23 -31.32
C GLU A 1102 33.21 -12.76 -31.15
N ASN A 1103 32.56 -13.36 -30.14
CA ASN A 1103 32.74 -14.77 -29.77
C ASN A 1103 31.45 -15.61 -29.77
N ARG A 1104 30.27 -14.98 -29.92
CA ARG A 1104 28.97 -15.66 -30.13
C ARG A 1104 28.66 -16.77 -29.11
N VAL A 1105 28.70 -16.46 -27.82
CA VAL A 1105 28.45 -17.47 -26.76
C VAL A 1105 26.99 -17.42 -26.33
N LEU A 1106 26.34 -18.58 -26.20
CA LEU A 1106 25.03 -18.69 -25.56
C LEU A 1106 25.22 -18.88 -24.05
N VAL A 1107 24.90 -17.85 -23.26
CA VAL A 1107 25.12 -17.81 -21.80
C VAL A 1107 23.79 -17.97 -21.06
N SER A 1108 23.77 -18.76 -19.99
CA SER A 1108 22.70 -18.73 -19.00
C SER A 1108 23.29 -18.49 -17.61
N THR A 1109 22.92 -17.36 -17.02
CA THR A 1109 23.39 -16.92 -15.70
C THR A 1109 22.38 -17.28 -14.62
N LYS A 1110 22.88 -17.78 -13.48
CA LYS A 1110 22.10 -18.12 -12.28
C LYS A 1110 22.88 -17.66 -11.04
N SER A 1111 22.41 -16.59 -10.40
CA SER A 1111 22.76 -16.32 -9.01
C SER A 1111 22.26 -17.46 -8.12
N LEU A 1112 22.98 -17.72 -7.04
CA LEU A 1112 22.74 -18.80 -6.11
C LEU A 1112 22.83 -18.25 -4.69
N ASP A 1113 21.69 -17.73 -4.23
CA ASP A 1113 21.40 -17.44 -2.82
C ASP A 1113 21.72 -18.67 -1.95
N LEU A 1114 22.37 -18.43 -0.82
CA LEU A 1114 22.81 -19.44 0.15
C LEU A 1114 22.14 -19.31 1.52
N ASP A 1115 21.47 -18.19 1.77
CA ASP A 1115 20.89 -17.82 3.06
C ASP A 1115 19.50 -18.46 3.21
N ALA A 1116 18.81 -18.70 2.10
CA ALA A 1116 17.72 -19.65 2.06
C ALA A 1116 18.19 -21.06 2.49
N ARG A 1117 17.81 -21.46 3.73
CA ARG A 1117 18.01 -22.78 4.37
C ARG A 1117 17.80 -24.01 3.46
N SER A 1118 17.11 -23.82 2.33
CA SER A 1118 16.90 -24.83 1.29
C SER A 1118 18.20 -25.37 0.63
N TYR A 1119 19.26 -24.57 0.50
CA TYR A 1119 20.46 -24.93 -0.31
C TYR A 1119 21.67 -25.43 0.49
N GLN A 1120 21.64 -25.35 1.82
CA GLN A 1120 22.73 -25.66 2.76
C GLN A 1120 23.11 -27.17 2.85
N THR A 1121 22.81 -27.97 1.83
CA THR A 1121 23.22 -29.39 1.75
C THR A 1121 23.77 -29.74 0.36
N PRO A 1122 24.96 -30.38 0.26
CA PRO A 1122 25.57 -30.83 -1.00
C PRO A 1122 24.64 -31.60 -1.95
N GLY A 1123 23.71 -32.38 -1.40
CA GLY A 1123 22.74 -33.16 -2.19
C GLY A 1123 21.71 -32.30 -2.92
N ARG A 1124 21.11 -31.31 -2.24
CA ARG A 1124 20.12 -30.41 -2.86
C ARG A 1124 20.78 -29.51 -3.90
N LEU A 1125 21.95 -28.94 -3.59
CA LEU A 1125 22.75 -28.13 -4.51
C LEU A 1125 23.06 -28.87 -5.81
N ARG A 1126 23.63 -30.08 -5.74
CA ARG A 1126 23.96 -30.88 -6.93
C ARG A 1126 22.72 -31.27 -7.75
N SER A 1127 21.60 -31.57 -7.09
CA SER A 1127 20.32 -31.85 -7.77
C SER A 1127 19.84 -30.63 -8.59
N ARG A 1128 19.93 -29.43 -8.01
CA ARG A 1128 19.54 -28.17 -8.66
C ARG A 1128 20.44 -27.81 -9.84
N LEU A 1129 21.77 -27.88 -9.66
CA LEU A 1129 22.73 -27.58 -10.72
C LEU A 1129 22.63 -28.55 -11.90
N ASN A 1130 22.40 -29.85 -11.65
CA ASN A 1130 22.14 -30.84 -12.70
C ASN A 1130 20.87 -30.55 -13.52
N LYS A 1131 19.85 -29.91 -12.93
CA LYS A 1131 18.67 -29.45 -13.68
C LYS A 1131 19.05 -28.35 -14.67
N TYR A 1132 19.84 -27.36 -14.25
CA TYR A 1132 20.23 -26.23 -15.11
C TYR A 1132 21.09 -26.67 -16.31
N VAL A 1133 21.99 -27.65 -16.13
CA VAL A 1133 22.71 -28.28 -17.25
C VAL A 1133 21.73 -28.91 -18.24
N LYS A 1134 20.75 -29.68 -17.77
CA LYS A 1134 19.74 -30.33 -18.62
C LYS A 1134 18.85 -29.31 -19.36
N ASP A 1135 18.49 -28.21 -18.71
CA ASP A 1135 17.70 -27.14 -19.33
C ASP A 1135 18.51 -26.42 -20.44
N LEU A 1136 19.83 -26.25 -20.26
CA LEU A 1136 20.76 -25.77 -21.30
C LEU A 1136 20.99 -26.80 -22.43
N GLU A 1137 21.13 -28.09 -22.11
CA GLU A 1137 21.27 -29.16 -23.10
C GLU A 1137 20.03 -29.26 -24.00
N GLY A 1138 18.83 -29.15 -23.43
CA GLY A 1138 17.55 -29.22 -24.15
C GLY A 1138 17.14 -27.96 -24.93
N PHE A 1139 17.96 -26.90 -24.96
CA PHE A 1139 17.60 -25.61 -25.53
C PHE A 1139 17.16 -25.69 -27.01
N GLU A 1140 17.94 -26.33 -27.88
CA GLU A 1140 17.65 -26.44 -29.31
C GLU A 1140 16.37 -27.25 -29.58
N ASP A 1141 16.09 -28.28 -28.77
CA ASP A 1141 14.88 -29.10 -28.90
C ASP A 1141 13.63 -28.36 -28.42
N LYS A 1142 13.77 -27.50 -27.40
CA LYS A 1142 12.66 -26.72 -26.84
C LYS A 1142 12.31 -25.49 -27.69
N TYR A 1143 13.30 -24.78 -28.22
CA TYR A 1143 13.08 -23.47 -28.86
C TYR A 1143 13.27 -23.45 -30.39
N PHE A 1144 14.15 -24.28 -30.98
CA PHE A 1144 14.34 -24.32 -32.44
C PHE A 1144 13.43 -25.36 -33.12
N ASN A 1145 12.13 -25.21 -32.90
CA ASN A 1145 11.09 -26.15 -33.30
C ASN A 1145 10.76 -26.18 -34.82
N LYS A 1146 11.45 -25.38 -35.65
CA LYS A 1146 11.28 -25.37 -37.12
C LYS A 1146 12.57 -25.83 -37.78
N VAL A 1147 12.44 -26.57 -38.90
CA VAL A 1147 13.58 -27.11 -39.66
C VAL A 1147 13.61 -26.47 -41.06
N ASP A 1148 14.78 -26.00 -41.50
CA ASP A 1148 14.93 -25.37 -42.82
C ASP A 1148 15.06 -26.41 -43.95
N GLY A 1149 15.11 -25.94 -45.20
CA GLY A 1149 15.24 -26.82 -46.38
C GLY A 1149 16.57 -27.58 -46.47
N ASN A 1150 17.54 -27.29 -45.60
CA ASN A 1150 18.84 -27.94 -45.51
C ASN A 1150 18.94 -28.87 -44.28
N GLY A 1151 17.91 -28.93 -43.42
CA GLY A 1151 17.88 -29.74 -42.20
C GLY A 1151 18.30 -29.01 -40.92
N ASN A 1152 18.57 -27.69 -40.96
CA ASN A 1152 18.97 -26.93 -39.78
C ASN A 1152 17.74 -26.59 -38.91
N LYS A 1153 17.84 -26.82 -37.60
CA LYS A 1153 16.89 -26.30 -36.61
C LYS A 1153 17.01 -24.78 -36.48
N TYR A 1154 15.89 -24.08 -36.44
CA TYR A 1154 15.80 -22.62 -36.35
C TYR A 1154 14.53 -22.12 -35.64
N MET A 1155 14.58 -20.87 -35.20
CA MET A 1155 13.41 -20.04 -34.86
C MET A 1155 13.35 -18.79 -35.75
N TYR A 1156 12.18 -18.15 -35.83
CA TYR A 1156 12.03 -16.85 -36.51
C TYR A 1156 12.25 -15.72 -35.49
N TRP A 1157 12.97 -14.67 -35.91
CA TRP A 1157 13.19 -13.44 -35.14
C TRP A 1157 12.84 -12.28 -36.07
N GLY A 1158 11.67 -11.67 -35.87
CA GLY A 1158 11.09 -10.73 -36.83
C GLY A 1158 10.96 -11.37 -38.23
N LYS A 1159 11.73 -10.86 -39.20
CA LYS A 1159 11.81 -11.38 -40.58
C LYS A 1159 13.01 -12.30 -40.84
N GLU A 1160 13.92 -12.45 -39.88
CA GLU A 1160 15.11 -13.30 -39.99
C GLU A 1160 14.89 -14.70 -39.40
N LYS A 1161 15.84 -15.60 -39.70
CA LYS A 1161 15.98 -16.90 -39.05
C LYS A 1161 17.17 -16.89 -38.11
N PHE A 1162 16.96 -17.39 -36.90
CA PHE A 1162 18.02 -17.67 -35.94
C PHE A 1162 18.23 -19.18 -35.86
N THR A 1163 19.45 -19.64 -36.12
CA THR A 1163 19.85 -21.03 -36.31
C THR A 1163 20.95 -21.40 -35.31
N ALA A 1164 21.08 -22.68 -34.96
CA ALA A 1164 22.08 -23.16 -33.99
C ALA A 1164 23.56 -22.87 -34.36
N ASN A 1165 23.84 -22.47 -35.61
CA ASN A 1165 25.17 -22.03 -36.06
C ASN A 1165 25.40 -20.50 -35.92
N LYS A 1166 24.51 -19.77 -35.24
CA LYS A 1166 24.72 -18.36 -34.83
C LYS A 1166 25.39 -18.23 -33.44
N TYR A 1167 25.63 -19.33 -32.72
CA TYR A 1167 26.47 -19.39 -31.51
C TYR A 1167 27.47 -20.55 -31.59
N ASP A 1168 28.63 -20.38 -30.95
CA ASP A 1168 29.78 -21.27 -31.06
C ASP A 1168 30.02 -22.13 -29.78
N SER A 1169 29.43 -21.77 -28.64
CA SER A 1169 29.46 -22.56 -27.40
C SER A 1169 28.28 -22.23 -26.45
N LYS A 1170 28.10 -23.07 -25.41
CA LYS A 1170 27.16 -22.86 -24.30
C LYS A 1170 27.90 -22.61 -22.99
N MET A 1171 27.40 -21.70 -22.16
CA MET A 1171 27.93 -21.41 -20.83
C MET A 1171 26.83 -21.45 -19.76
N LEU A 1172 27.13 -22.09 -18.63
CA LEU A 1172 26.42 -21.94 -17.37
C LEU A 1172 27.27 -21.08 -16.44
N GLU A 1173 26.77 -19.91 -16.09
CA GLU A 1173 27.41 -19.02 -15.13
C GLU A 1173 26.67 -19.09 -13.79
N VAL A 1174 27.40 -19.38 -12.72
CA VAL A 1174 26.90 -19.48 -11.34
C VAL A 1174 27.54 -18.38 -10.50
N VAL A 1175 26.71 -17.49 -9.96
CA VAL A 1175 27.17 -16.36 -9.12
C VAL A 1175 26.83 -16.64 -7.66
N PHE A 1176 27.80 -16.47 -6.76
CA PHE A 1176 27.61 -16.54 -5.31
C PHE A 1176 27.57 -15.13 -4.70
N PRO A 1177 26.88 -14.90 -3.57
CA PRO A 1177 27.13 -13.72 -2.73
C PRO A 1177 28.57 -13.74 -2.15
N ASP A 1178 29.06 -12.62 -1.62
CA ASP A 1178 30.40 -12.52 -0.99
C ASP A 1178 30.44 -13.10 0.44
N THR A 1179 29.75 -14.22 0.66
CA THR A 1179 29.62 -14.93 1.95
C THR A 1179 30.48 -16.20 2.01
N ALA A 1180 30.96 -16.55 3.21
CA ALA A 1180 31.90 -17.65 3.41
C ALA A 1180 31.26 -19.05 3.24
N ILE A 1181 31.57 -19.75 2.14
CA ILE A 1181 31.00 -21.07 1.84
C ILE A 1181 31.65 -22.25 2.59
N GLY A 1182 30.84 -23.24 2.97
CA GLY A 1182 31.29 -24.49 3.60
C GLY A 1182 32.22 -25.34 2.72
N ASN A 1183 33.16 -26.06 3.35
CA ASN A 1183 34.13 -26.90 2.64
C ASN A 1183 33.50 -28.05 1.85
N ASP A 1184 32.37 -28.58 2.33
CA ASP A 1184 31.57 -29.64 1.70
C ASP A 1184 30.80 -29.12 0.48
N ILE A 1185 30.24 -27.91 0.56
CA ILE A 1185 29.66 -27.17 -0.57
C ILE A 1185 30.73 -26.90 -1.63
N ALA A 1186 31.91 -26.43 -1.22
CA ALA A 1186 33.05 -26.21 -2.12
C ALA A 1186 33.54 -27.51 -2.78
N GLU A 1187 33.53 -28.65 -2.08
CA GLU A 1187 33.84 -29.95 -2.69
C GLU A 1187 32.72 -30.44 -3.64
N ALA A 1188 31.45 -30.21 -3.32
CA ALA A 1188 30.31 -30.55 -4.17
C ALA A 1188 30.34 -29.79 -5.52
N LEU A 1189 30.69 -28.50 -5.49
CA LEU A 1189 30.89 -27.67 -6.68
C LEU A 1189 32.05 -28.18 -7.53
N ARG A 1190 33.21 -28.45 -6.90
CA ARG A 1190 34.38 -29.05 -7.57
C ARG A 1190 34.09 -30.44 -8.15
N ALA A 1191 33.19 -31.22 -7.55
CA ALA A 1191 32.75 -32.51 -8.08
C ALA A 1191 31.86 -32.33 -9.32
N PHE A 1192 30.86 -31.45 -9.24
CA PHE A 1192 29.95 -31.12 -10.35
C PHE A 1192 30.72 -30.59 -11.58
N GLN A 1193 31.68 -29.68 -11.40
CA GLN A 1193 32.50 -29.16 -12.50
C GLN A 1193 33.34 -30.27 -13.18
N ARG A 1194 33.84 -31.26 -12.42
CA ARG A 1194 34.56 -32.43 -12.97
C ARG A 1194 33.65 -33.39 -13.75
N GLU A 1195 32.41 -33.58 -13.31
CA GLU A 1195 31.45 -34.45 -13.99
C GLU A 1195 31.03 -33.87 -15.35
N HIS A 1196 30.81 -32.55 -15.42
CA HIS A 1196 30.30 -31.89 -16.63
C HIS A 1196 31.37 -31.36 -17.59
N ALA A 1197 32.66 -31.43 -17.23
CA ALA A 1197 33.77 -31.03 -18.10
C ALA A 1197 33.81 -31.76 -19.47
N GLY A 1198 33.11 -32.89 -19.62
CA GLY A 1198 32.98 -33.62 -20.90
C GLY A 1198 31.83 -33.17 -21.82
N THR A 1199 30.95 -32.28 -21.36
CA THR A 1199 29.72 -31.89 -22.10
C THR A 1199 29.97 -30.86 -23.22
N GLY A 1200 31.11 -30.17 -23.21
CA GLY A 1200 31.38 -29.01 -24.06
C GLY A 1200 30.76 -27.70 -23.55
N MET A 1201 30.02 -27.73 -22.44
CA MET A 1201 29.53 -26.54 -21.73
C MET A 1201 30.65 -25.94 -20.88
N GLN A 1202 30.78 -24.60 -20.90
CA GLN A 1202 31.64 -23.90 -19.96
C GLN A 1202 30.87 -23.66 -18.66
N ILE A 1203 31.46 -24.03 -17.51
CA ILE A 1203 30.89 -23.76 -16.18
C ILE A 1203 31.81 -22.75 -15.49
N VAL A 1204 31.28 -21.54 -15.28
CA VAL A 1204 31.97 -20.40 -14.67
C VAL A 1204 31.37 -20.12 -13.29
N TYR A 1205 32.24 -19.87 -12.32
CA TYR A 1205 31.86 -19.41 -10.98
C TYR A 1205 32.30 -17.96 -10.81
N LYS A 1206 31.41 -17.10 -10.31
CA LYS A 1206 31.67 -15.71 -9.93
C LYS A 1206 31.25 -15.47 -8.49
N ILE A 1207 31.75 -14.39 -7.92
CA ILE A 1207 31.25 -13.78 -6.69
C ILE A 1207 30.58 -12.45 -7.13
N ALA A 1208 29.41 -12.14 -6.60
CA ALA A 1208 28.74 -10.85 -6.77
C ALA A 1208 29.48 -9.80 -5.96
N LYS A 1209 29.83 -8.67 -6.60
CA LYS A 1209 30.66 -7.61 -6.02
C LYS A 1209 30.64 -6.36 -6.90
#